data_AF-A0A812IMT8-F1
#
_entry.id   AF-A0A812IMT8-F1
#
_cell.length_a   1.000
_cell.length_b   1.000
_cell.length_c   1.000
_cell.angle_alpha   90.00
_cell.angle_beta   90.00
_cell.angle_gamma   90.00
#
_symmetry.space_group_name_H-M   'P 1'
#
loop_
_entity.id
_entity.type
_entity.pdbx_description
1 polymer ?
#
loop_
_entity_poly.entity_id
_entity_poly.type
_entity_poly.pdbx_seq_one_letter_code
_entity_poly.pdbx_strand_id
1 'polypeptide(L)'
;MYNLPCSSLNANSPLEETSMDFELTDQQLLIQQSVSRLCADYPDEYWSQKDKDHEFPWDFYDAMAAAGWLGIAIPEAYGGSGQGITEASLVLETIAASGAAMNGATPIHLSIFGMHPVVKYGTEEMKQKYLPAVASGDLHVAFGVTEPDAGTDTTSISTFARLDGDTYTVKGRKVWTTKALQSQRVLLLVRTTPKDQVERRTDGLTLLLAELQRPEVSISPIDKLGRNAVATCEVVYDNLPVLVTDRVGEEGKGFRYILDGLNAERILIAAEALGIGRAALRRAVNYANERVVFGRPIGKNQGIAFPLAEARMRLDAAELMIRKASWMIDQGLPCGAEANMAKWLAADASFFAADRAMQTHGGFGYATEYHVERYWREARLMKIAGVQVMAREMLLCAFDMNCVGHQSQGLWRHPRDHSADFNTMKYWQDLARTLERGLFDGIFLADVTGVYDVFGGSPDAALRAATQVPTNDPFTIVPVMASVTENLCFGVTGSIPYEPPYSFARKISSLDHLTSGRIGWNIVTGYLDSAAKGIGQDKKEAHDTRYDIAHEYMQVVYALWERSWEDGAVLRDRTSGVFTDPDKVHRIDHDGKYFKLNAIHLCEPSPQRTPVLFQAGTSPKGQAFAGKHAECVFIGGHNAEQHARSVASLRAQATAHGRDPSDLKIFGAITVIVAPTDAQAEEKLADYKSYGLNEGALALLSGWTGMDLSELDMDATVQQVESDAIQSALSAHGSATVRDWAEDLTVGGAGPIITGSPETIANKLEQWFAVSGLDGFNLAYTVMPESVEEFVDLVIPELQVAMLATTAMAAFAANSVLCRMALRAELIDPASFTTLRLFAGTLCLLFIVAVRSKMRGTDWRPAKPVWKSVLALSAYMLCFSFAYQSLSTGSGALLLFGSVQLIMISTAIIRGERLSMLAWVGISVAGSGLVYLVSPGIQAPEPMYSALMLVAGLAWGAYSLFGLQGDDPTSATANNFLYATPVALLVSLIDSSNMHLTWPGGLFALASGALASGAGYAIWYAVLQHIKATTAAVMQLSVPALAALGGVLLLAEPLTLRLVLATVLTLGGIALFLRQQPRA
;
A
#
# COMPACT_ATOMS: atom_id res chain seq x y z
N MET A 1 -45.54 18.02 26.12
CA MET A 1 -46.43 16.88 26.48
C MET A 1 -46.17 15.81 25.43
N TYR A 2 -45.60 14.64 25.73
CA TYR A 2 -45.95 13.71 26.80
C TYR A 2 -44.71 13.02 27.39
N ASN A 3 -44.63 13.05 28.72
CA ASN A 3 -43.96 12.03 29.54
C ASN A 3 -44.86 10.79 29.57
N LEU A 4 -44.29 9.59 29.53
CA LEU A 4 -44.74 8.48 30.38
C LEU A 4 -43.55 7.58 30.80
N PRO A 5 -43.59 7.00 32.01
CA PRO A 5 -42.43 6.47 32.74
C PRO A 5 -42.32 4.94 32.66
N CYS A 6 -41.09 4.43 32.76
CA CYS A 6 -40.83 3.00 32.89
C CYS A 6 -40.75 2.64 34.39
N SER A 7 -41.62 1.72 34.85
CA SER A 7 -41.53 1.13 36.18
C SER A 7 -41.50 -0.39 36.11
N SER A 8 -40.40 -0.94 36.64
CA SER A 8 -40.26 -2.19 37.38
C SER A 8 -40.69 -3.51 36.72
N LEU A 9 -39.70 -4.29 36.27
CA LEU A 9 -39.68 -5.75 36.44
C LEU A 9 -38.31 -6.16 36.96
N ASN A 10 -38.28 -6.66 38.20
CA ASN A 10 -37.14 -7.30 38.82
C ASN A 10 -36.76 -8.58 38.06
N ALA A 11 -35.52 -8.68 37.61
CA ALA A 11 -34.89 -9.93 37.20
C ALA A 11 -33.62 -10.13 38.04
N ASN A 12 -33.71 -11.01 39.03
CA ASN A 12 -32.55 -11.54 39.74
C ASN A 12 -32.17 -12.90 39.11
N SER A 13 -31.19 -12.86 38.21
CA SER A 13 -30.21 -13.93 37.92
C SER A 13 -29.34 -13.48 36.73
N PRO A 14 -28.13 -12.94 36.92
CA PRO A 14 -27.31 -12.46 35.82
C PRO A 14 -26.53 -13.63 35.20
N LEU A 15 -26.95 -14.07 34.02
CA LEU A 15 -25.99 -14.46 33.00
C LEU A 15 -25.51 -13.14 32.41
N GLU A 16 -24.30 -12.70 32.76
CA GLU A 16 -23.71 -11.48 32.20
C GLU A 16 -23.60 -11.63 30.68
N GLU A 17 -24.52 -11.01 29.96
CA GLU A 17 -24.35 -10.68 28.55
C GLU A 17 -23.09 -9.81 28.44
N THR A 18 -22.00 -10.36 27.92
CA THR A 18 -20.82 -9.56 27.58
C THR A 18 -21.14 -8.70 26.37
N SER A 19 -21.85 -7.60 26.59
CA SER A 19 -21.93 -6.49 25.63
C SER A 19 -20.53 -5.94 25.42
N MET A 20 -20.18 -5.60 24.17
CA MET A 20 -18.95 -4.84 23.93
C MET A 20 -19.08 -3.48 24.61
N ASP A 21 -18.18 -3.25 25.56
CA ASP A 21 -18.07 -1.99 26.29
C ASP A 21 -16.80 -1.27 25.84
N PHE A 22 -16.97 -0.04 25.36
CA PHE A 22 -15.89 0.83 24.91
C PHE A 22 -15.50 1.86 25.97
N GLU A 23 -16.19 1.87 27.11
CA GLU A 23 -15.86 2.74 28.22
C GLU A 23 -14.55 2.32 28.89
N LEU A 24 -13.79 3.32 29.35
CA LEU A 24 -12.61 3.06 30.17
C LEU A 24 -13.07 2.52 31.53
N THR A 25 -12.32 1.56 32.06
CA THR A 25 -12.57 1.06 33.42
C THR A 25 -12.39 2.16 34.47
N ASP A 26 -13.00 2.02 35.64
CA ASP A 26 -12.84 2.96 36.76
C ASP A 26 -11.36 3.25 37.09
N GLN A 27 -10.52 2.22 37.00
CA GLN A 27 -9.08 2.35 37.22
C GLN A 27 -8.41 3.18 36.12
N GLN A 28 -8.73 2.93 34.86
CA GLN A 28 -8.19 3.68 33.72
C GLN A 28 -8.66 5.15 33.73
N LEU A 29 -9.92 5.40 34.11
CA LEU A 29 -10.44 6.74 34.34
C LEU A 29 -9.68 7.46 35.47
N LEU A 30 -9.41 6.76 36.57
CA LEU A 30 -8.65 7.31 37.69
C LEU A 30 -7.19 7.65 37.28
N ILE A 31 -6.56 6.82 36.46
CA ILE A 31 -5.22 7.10 35.89
C ILE A 31 -5.27 8.38 35.06
N GLN A 32 -6.22 8.48 34.11
CA GLN A 32 -6.38 9.65 33.26
C GLN A 32 -6.62 10.93 34.09
N GLN A 33 -7.50 10.87 35.09
CA GLN A 33 -7.79 12.00 35.97
C GLN A 33 -6.59 12.43 36.81
N SER A 34 -5.81 11.46 37.32
CA SER A 34 -4.64 11.73 38.16
C SER A 34 -3.51 12.37 37.35
N VAL A 35 -3.22 11.84 36.16
CA VAL A 35 -2.25 12.42 35.22
C VAL A 35 -2.72 13.80 34.76
N SER A 36 -3.99 13.96 34.40
CA SER A 36 -4.53 15.25 33.99
C SER A 36 -4.42 16.33 35.08
N ARG A 37 -4.60 15.96 36.35
CA ARG A 37 -4.44 16.90 37.48
C ARG A 37 -3.00 17.35 37.63
N LEU A 38 -2.03 16.44 37.48
CA LEU A 38 -0.61 16.77 37.52
C LEU A 38 -0.22 17.65 36.32
N CYS A 39 -0.66 17.32 35.11
CA CYS A 39 -0.39 18.12 33.92
C CYS A 39 -0.98 19.54 33.99
N ALA A 40 -2.01 19.78 34.80
CA ALA A 40 -2.64 21.11 34.94
C ALA A 40 -1.69 22.16 35.53
N ASP A 41 -0.65 21.75 36.27
CA ASP A 41 0.37 22.65 36.82
C ASP A 41 1.37 23.13 35.74
N TYR A 42 1.34 22.56 34.54
CA TYR A 42 2.27 22.82 33.44
C TYR A 42 1.51 23.25 32.17
N PRO A 43 1.10 24.53 32.08
CA PRO A 43 0.28 25.03 30.97
C PRO A 43 1.10 25.16 29.66
N ASP A 44 0.43 25.49 28.55
CA ASP A 44 1.08 25.60 27.24
C ASP A 44 2.23 26.62 27.19
N GLU A 45 2.16 27.70 27.98
CA GLU A 45 3.22 28.69 28.08
C GLU A 45 4.51 28.09 28.65
N TYR A 46 4.38 27.19 29.65
CA TYR A 46 5.52 26.44 30.19
C TYR A 46 6.17 25.60 29.09
N TRP A 47 5.37 24.84 28.34
CA TRP A 47 5.88 23.98 27.27
C TRP A 47 6.46 24.76 26.10
N SER A 48 5.85 25.88 25.75
CA SER A 48 6.37 26.79 24.72
C SER A 48 7.71 27.39 25.12
N GLN A 49 7.90 27.70 26.41
CA GLN A 49 9.18 28.20 26.91
C GLN A 49 10.24 27.11 26.88
N LYS A 50 9.93 25.89 27.35
CA LYS A 50 10.86 24.74 27.28
C LYS A 50 11.24 24.38 25.85
N ASP A 51 10.29 24.42 24.91
CA ASP A 51 10.55 24.22 23.46
C ASP A 51 11.53 25.27 22.93
N LYS A 52 11.28 26.55 23.24
CA LYS A 52 12.10 27.68 22.76
C LYS A 52 13.52 27.68 23.34
N ASP A 53 13.66 27.36 24.62
CA ASP A 53 14.94 27.40 25.32
C ASP A 53 15.74 26.11 25.17
N HIS A 54 15.17 25.10 24.50
CA HIS A 54 15.75 23.77 24.33
C HIS A 54 16.08 23.11 25.68
N GLU A 55 15.22 23.33 26.68
CA GLU A 55 15.47 22.95 28.06
C GLU A 55 14.66 21.70 28.45
N PHE A 56 15.34 20.72 29.05
CA PHE A 56 14.68 19.52 29.56
C PHE A 56 13.73 19.86 30.73
N PRO A 57 12.48 19.35 30.73
CA PRO A 57 11.47 19.72 31.71
C PRO A 57 11.63 18.92 33.01
N TRP A 58 12.70 19.17 33.77
CA TRP A 58 13.03 18.44 35.00
C TRP A 58 11.92 18.49 36.05
N ASP A 59 11.34 19.67 36.25
CA ASP A 59 10.23 19.88 37.18
C ASP A 59 9.00 19.04 36.85
N PHE A 60 8.65 18.87 35.58
CA PHE A 60 7.60 17.95 35.16
C PHE A 60 8.03 16.49 35.31
N TYR A 61 9.26 16.16 34.90
CA TYR A 61 9.79 14.80 34.96
C TYR A 61 9.81 14.28 36.40
N ASP A 62 10.34 15.08 37.34
CA ASP A 62 10.45 14.73 38.76
C ASP A 62 9.07 14.56 39.41
N ALA A 63 8.09 15.41 39.03
CA ALA A 63 6.72 15.25 39.49
C ALA A 63 6.09 13.94 39.00
N MET A 64 6.31 13.58 37.73
CA MET A 64 5.83 12.33 37.15
C MET A 64 6.52 11.10 37.76
N ALA A 65 7.82 11.21 38.05
CA ALA A 65 8.61 10.18 38.73
C ALA A 65 8.13 9.96 40.17
N ALA A 66 7.97 11.03 40.95
CA ALA A 66 7.47 10.98 42.32
C ALA A 66 6.05 10.40 42.42
N ALA A 67 5.22 10.60 41.38
CA ALA A 67 3.90 10.00 41.28
C ALA A 67 3.90 8.55 40.74
N GLY A 68 5.07 8.00 40.39
CA GLY A 68 5.25 6.60 39.97
C GLY A 68 4.93 6.30 38.51
N TRP A 69 4.68 7.32 37.67
CA TRP A 69 4.21 7.11 36.29
C TRP A 69 5.30 6.58 35.34
N LEU A 70 6.59 6.76 35.67
CA LEU A 70 7.70 6.22 34.89
C LEU A 70 7.76 4.68 34.90
N GLY A 71 7.33 4.08 36.01
CA GLY A 71 7.29 2.64 36.24
C GLY A 71 5.98 1.96 35.86
N ILE A 72 5.08 2.64 35.13
CA ILE A 72 3.69 2.17 34.91
C ILE A 72 3.60 0.75 34.34
N ALA A 73 4.49 0.42 33.38
CA ALA A 73 4.57 -0.89 32.72
C ALA A 73 5.71 -1.77 33.23
N ILE A 74 6.48 -1.31 34.23
CA ILE A 74 7.53 -2.12 34.88
C ILE A 74 6.86 -3.01 35.93
N PRO A 75 7.22 -4.31 36.04
CA PRO A 75 6.64 -5.20 37.04
C PRO A 75 6.87 -4.70 38.47
N GLU A 76 5.90 -4.97 39.36
CA GLU A 76 5.96 -4.58 40.78
C GLU A 76 7.20 -5.13 41.50
N ALA A 77 7.65 -6.34 41.13
CA ALA A 77 8.85 -6.96 41.68
C ALA A 77 10.14 -6.13 41.46
N TYR A 78 10.11 -5.17 40.53
CA TYR A 78 11.21 -4.25 40.27
C TYR A 78 10.82 -2.78 40.51
N GLY A 79 9.80 -2.52 41.35
CA GLY A 79 9.44 -1.17 41.79
C GLY A 79 8.52 -0.38 40.86
N GLY A 80 7.95 -1.01 39.81
CA GLY A 80 6.89 -0.41 39.00
C GLY A 80 5.48 -0.73 39.51
N SER A 81 4.45 -0.41 38.72
CA SER A 81 3.05 -0.70 39.07
C SER A 81 2.45 -1.89 38.31
N GLY A 82 3.22 -2.55 37.45
CA GLY A 82 2.85 -3.81 36.79
C GLY A 82 1.56 -3.77 35.96
N GLN A 83 1.18 -2.62 35.40
CA GLN A 83 -0.03 -2.49 34.59
C GLN A 83 0.23 -3.07 33.19
N GLY A 84 0.42 -2.21 32.19
CA GLY A 84 0.69 -2.61 30.82
C GLY A 84 0.88 -1.41 29.89
N ILE A 85 0.97 -1.70 28.60
CA ILE A 85 1.02 -0.72 27.52
C ILE A 85 -0.32 -0.02 27.34
N THR A 86 -1.45 -0.64 27.69
CA THR A 86 -2.78 -0.02 27.66
C THR A 86 -2.83 1.18 28.61
N GLU A 87 -2.51 0.98 29.89
CA GLU A 87 -2.48 2.07 30.87
C GLU A 87 -1.37 3.07 30.55
N ALA A 88 -0.21 2.62 30.09
CA ALA A 88 0.86 3.52 29.63
C ALA A 88 0.42 4.40 28.45
N SER A 89 -0.37 3.86 27.52
CA SER A 89 -0.89 4.62 26.38
C SER A 89 -1.84 5.72 26.83
N LEU A 90 -2.68 5.46 27.85
CA LEU A 90 -3.57 6.45 28.44
C LEU A 90 -2.78 7.56 29.15
N VAL A 91 -1.71 7.22 29.88
CA VAL A 91 -0.83 8.20 30.51
C VAL A 91 -0.24 9.14 29.45
N LEU A 92 0.37 8.60 28.40
CA LEU A 92 1.04 9.41 27.37
C LEU A 92 0.05 10.20 26.51
N GLU A 93 -1.11 9.61 26.18
CA GLU A 93 -2.21 10.33 25.52
C GLU A 93 -2.67 11.52 26.36
N THR A 94 -2.84 11.33 27.67
CA THR A 94 -3.31 12.40 28.59
C THR A 94 -2.29 13.52 28.70
N ILE A 95 -1.00 13.18 28.81
CA ILE A 95 0.09 14.16 28.81
C ILE A 95 0.07 14.94 27.51
N ALA A 96 0.05 14.26 26.36
CA ALA A 96 0.02 14.92 25.07
C ALA A 96 -1.22 15.83 24.90
N ALA A 97 -2.40 15.34 25.31
CA ALA A 97 -3.68 16.03 25.23
C ALA A 97 -3.80 17.24 26.17
N SER A 98 -2.98 17.33 27.23
CA SER A 98 -2.96 18.46 28.16
C SER A 98 -2.51 19.77 27.49
N GLY A 99 -1.81 19.67 26.37
CA GLY A 99 -1.07 20.76 25.74
C GLY A 99 0.43 20.51 25.77
N ALA A 100 0.93 19.60 26.62
CA ALA A 100 2.35 19.26 26.65
C ALA A 100 2.87 18.69 25.32
N ALA A 101 2.01 17.98 24.58
CA ALA A 101 2.35 17.30 23.34
C ALA A 101 3.60 16.40 23.53
N MET A 102 4.49 16.32 22.53
CA MET A 102 5.72 15.55 22.61
C MET A 102 6.73 16.11 23.60
N ASN A 103 6.72 17.42 23.87
CA ASN A 103 7.62 18.00 24.86
C ASN A 103 7.39 17.42 26.26
N GLY A 104 6.14 17.06 26.61
CA GLY A 104 5.83 16.36 27.86
C GLY A 104 5.86 14.83 27.77
N ALA A 105 5.46 14.24 26.64
CA ALA A 105 5.44 12.78 26.52
C ALA A 105 6.84 12.17 26.39
N THR A 106 7.73 12.84 25.63
CA THR A 106 9.08 12.33 25.32
C THR A 106 9.97 12.09 26.55
N PRO A 107 10.01 12.99 27.55
CA PRO A 107 10.75 12.75 28.79
C PRO A 107 10.44 11.41 29.46
N ILE A 108 9.19 10.94 29.32
CA ILE A 108 8.62 9.79 30.03
C ILE A 108 8.70 8.50 29.20
N HIS A 109 8.31 8.55 27.92
CA HIS A 109 7.98 7.34 27.15
C HIS A 109 9.14 6.37 26.91
N LEU A 110 10.39 6.85 26.91
CA LEU A 110 11.59 6.05 26.64
C LEU A 110 11.90 5.10 27.79
N SER A 111 11.58 5.50 29.03
CA SER A 111 11.66 4.63 30.19
C SER A 111 10.65 3.47 30.11
N ILE A 112 9.59 3.63 29.32
CA ILE A 112 8.52 2.65 29.15
C ILE A 112 8.86 1.69 27.98
N PHE A 113 8.83 2.15 26.73
CA PHE A 113 9.05 1.26 25.58
C PHE A 113 10.53 0.89 25.38
N GLY A 114 11.44 1.80 25.70
CA GLY A 114 12.88 1.58 25.53
C GLY A 114 13.41 0.48 26.45
N MET A 115 12.77 0.26 27.61
CA MET A 115 13.12 -0.81 28.54
C MET A 115 12.26 -2.06 28.37
N HIS A 116 11.24 -2.04 27.50
CA HIS A 116 10.36 -3.19 27.29
C HIS A 116 11.13 -4.46 26.84
N PRO A 117 12.14 -4.40 25.95
CA PRO A 117 12.98 -5.57 25.66
C PRO A 117 13.76 -6.09 26.88
N VAL A 118 14.17 -5.22 27.80
CA VAL A 118 14.87 -5.62 29.04
C VAL A 118 13.89 -6.29 30.01
N VAL A 119 12.68 -5.77 30.15
CA VAL A 119 11.61 -6.38 30.96
C VAL A 119 11.30 -7.80 30.47
N LYS A 120 11.22 -8.01 29.15
CA LYS A 120 10.90 -9.32 28.56
C LYS A 120 12.10 -10.27 28.48
N TYR A 121 13.28 -9.79 28.11
CA TYR A 121 14.40 -10.63 27.67
C TYR A 121 15.72 -10.38 28.42
N GLY A 122 15.75 -9.40 29.34
CA GLY A 122 16.89 -9.22 30.23
C GLY A 122 17.07 -10.42 31.16
N THR A 123 18.29 -10.68 31.61
CA THR A 123 18.53 -11.66 32.67
C THR A 123 17.96 -11.15 33.99
N GLU A 124 17.73 -12.03 34.96
CA GLU A 124 17.26 -11.59 36.28
C GLU A 124 18.26 -10.65 36.97
N GLU A 125 19.58 -10.84 36.80
CA GLU A 125 20.56 -9.89 37.32
C GLU A 125 20.41 -8.50 36.66
N MET A 126 20.22 -8.46 35.34
CA MET A 126 20.01 -7.21 34.60
C MET A 126 18.73 -6.49 35.07
N LYS A 127 17.63 -7.23 35.24
CA LYS A 127 16.34 -6.67 35.68
C LYS A 127 16.44 -6.08 37.09
N GLN A 128 17.00 -6.83 38.04
CA GLN A 128 17.22 -6.37 39.42
C GLN A 128 18.15 -5.15 39.48
N LYS A 129 19.15 -5.10 38.60
CA LYS A 129 20.13 -4.00 38.57
C LYS A 129 19.56 -2.70 38.02
N TYR A 130 18.77 -2.74 36.93
CA TYR A 130 18.41 -1.53 36.19
C TYR A 130 16.94 -1.10 36.35
N LEU A 131 15.99 -2.04 36.36
CA LEU A 131 14.56 -1.68 36.33
C LEU A 131 14.09 -0.85 37.54
N PRO A 132 14.55 -1.09 38.78
CA PRO A 132 14.17 -0.24 39.92
C PRO A 132 14.60 1.23 39.78
N ALA A 133 15.80 1.46 39.23
CA ALA A 133 16.31 2.81 39.00
C ALA A 133 15.56 3.50 37.84
N VAL A 134 15.12 2.74 36.82
CA VAL A 134 14.26 3.29 35.76
C VAL A 134 12.88 3.65 36.28
N ALA A 135 12.28 2.79 37.11
CA ALA A 135 10.93 2.99 37.65
C ALA A 135 10.84 4.21 38.58
N SER A 136 11.89 4.46 39.37
CA SER A 136 12.02 5.63 40.26
C SER A 136 12.42 6.92 39.53
N GLY A 137 12.94 6.82 38.30
CA GLY A 137 13.46 7.97 37.54
C GLY A 137 14.95 8.26 37.75
N ASP A 138 15.64 7.52 38.61
CA ASP A 138 17.08 7.69 38.87
C ASP A 138 17.97 7.28 37.69
N LEU A 139 17.48 6.42 36.78
CA LEU A 139 18.20 5.96 35.59
C LEU A 139 17.45 6.31 34.30
N HIS A 140 18.09 7.15 33.49
CA HIS A 140 17.59 7.56 32.18
C HIS A 140 18.23 6.70 31.08
N VAL A 141 17.38 6.28 30.13
CA VAL A 141 17.79 5.41 29.03
C VAL A 141 17.41 6.01 27.69
N ALA A 142 18.35 5.98 26.74
CA ALA A 142 18.14 6.32 25.35
C ALA A 142 17.95 5.06 24.49
N PHE A 143 17.45 5.24 23.26
CA PHE A 143 17.24 4.15 22.31
C PHE A 143 18.03 4.40 21.02
N GLY A 144 19.00 3.53 20.73
CA GLY A 144 19.98 3.73 19.66
C GLY A 144 19.83 2.70 18.55
N VAL A 145 19.04 3.01 17.52
CA VAL A 145 18.75 2.07 16.41
C VAL A 145 19.19 2.64 15.07
N THR A 146 18.65 3.79 14.70
CA THR A 146 18.80 4.44 13.39
C THR A 146 20.22 4.95 13.15
N GLU A 147 20.69 4.83 11.90
CA GLU A 147 21.98 5.35 11.40
C GLU A 147 21.73 6.31 10.22
N PRO A 148 22.70 7.19 9.88
CA PRO A 148 22.57 8.12 8.76
C PRO A 148 22.14 7.43 7.45
N ASP A 149 22.68 6.24 7.20
CA ASP A 149 22.45 5.46 5.97
C ASP A 149 21.46 4.30 6.17
N ALA A 150 20.90 4.13 7.39
CA ALA A 150 20.00 3.03 7.72
C ALA A 150 18.93 3.45 8.76
N GLY A 151 17.78 3.90 8.26
CA GLY A 151 16.56 4.17 9.03
C GLY A 151 15.50 3.10 8.82
N THR A 152 14.69 3.24 7.76
CA THR A 152 13.64 2.30 7.38
C THR A 152 14.21 0.89 7.13
N ASP A 153 15.37 0.79 6.48
CA ASP A 153 16.12 -0.47 6.38
C ASP A 153 17.04 -0.67 7.60
N THR A 154 16.42 -0.87 8.76
CA THR A 154 17.13 -1.15 10.02
C THR A 154 18.04 -2.39 9.93
N THR A 155 17.77 -3.31 8.98
CA THR A 155 18.61 -4.49 8.80
C THR A 155 19.96 -4.20 8.17
N SER A 156 20.17 -2.98 7.65
CA SER A 156 21.40 -2.53 7.01
C SER A 156 22.32 -1.74 7.92
N ILE A 157 22.03 -1.65 9.22
CA ILE A 157 22.92 -0.94 10.14
C ILE A 157 24.36 -1.50 10.11
N SER A 158 25.31 -0.58 10.28
CA SER A 158 26.75 -0.78 10.16
C SER A 158 27.48 -0.69 11.50
N THR A 159 26.88 -0.11 12.54
CA THR A 159 27.47 -0.10 13.89
C THR A 159 27.76 -1.53 14.33
N PHE A 160 29.03 -1.81 14.60
CA PHE A 160 29.53 -3.17 14.80
C PHE A 160 30.07 -3.36 16.21
N ALA A 161 29.83 -4.54 16.78
CA ALA A 161 30.34 -4.95 18.09
C ALA A 161 31.15 -6.24 17.93
N ARG A 162 32.46 -6.15 18.19
CA ARG A 162 33.36 -7.31 18.19
C ARG A 162 33.47 -7.87 19.61
N LEU A 163 33.19 -9.15 19.81
CA LEU A 163 33.39 -9.81 21.09
C LEU A 163 34.88 -10.12 21.33
N ASP A 164 35.38 -9.80 22.52
CA ASP A 164 36.73 -10.10 22.98
C ASP A 164 36.67 -10.55 24.46
N GLY A 165 36.79 -11.85 24.70
CA GLY A 165 36.57 -12.43 26.03
C GLY A 165 35.13 -12.24 26.51
N ASP A 166 34.94 -11.48 27.59
CA ASP A 166 33.65 -11.16 28.21
C ASP A 166 33.15 -9.75 27.88
N THR A 167 33.79 -9.07 26.91
CA THR A 167 33.54 -7.67 26.58
C THR A 167 33.36 -7.48 25.06
N TYR A 168 32.30 -6.78 24.67
CA TYR A 168 32.11 -6.27 23.32
C TYR A 168 32.85 -4.94 23.14
N THR A 169 33.54 -4.76 22.03
CA THR A 169 34.07 -3.46 21.59
C THR A 169 33.16 -2.91 20.48
N VAL A 170 32.42 -1.84 20.77
CA VAL A 170 31.44 -1.24 19.86
C VAL A 170 32.07 -0.07 19.09
N LYS A 171 31.90 -0.07 17.77
CA LYS A 171 32.31 1.03 16.89
C LYS A 171 31.24 1.34 15.86
N GLY A 172 30.87 2.62 15.74
CA GLY A 172 29.88 3.08 14.78
C GLY A 172 29.22 4.38 15.21
N ARG A 173 28.04 4.66 14.65
CA ARG A 173 27.28 5.86 14.99
C ARG A 173 25.79 5.62 14.85
N LYS A 174 25.03 6.28 15.71
CA LYS A 174 23.57 6.38 15.65
C LYS A 174 23.18 7.83 15.43
N VAL A 175 22.03 8.03 14.80
CA VAL A 175 21.44 9.34 14.59
C VAL A 175 20.00 9.30 15.07
N TRP A 176 19.44 10.46 15.39
CA TRP A 176 18.10 10.60 15.95
C TRP A 176 17.93 9.94 17.33
N THR A 177 19.02 9.79 18.10
CA THR A 177 18.99 9.20 19.45
C THR A 177 18.41 10.22 20.43
N THR A 178 17.14 10.03 20.78
CA THR A 178 16.40 10.92 21.68
C THR A 178 16.94 10.83 23.11
N LYS A 179 16.97 11.96 23.83
CA LYS A 179 17.31 12.05 25.28
C LYS A 179 18.74 11.58 25.59
N ALA A 180 19.63 11.53 24.59
CA ALA A 180 20.99 11.02 24.75
C ALA A 180 21.80 11.84 25.78
N LEU A 181 21.64 13.18 25.79
CA LEU A 181 22.34 14.05 26.74
C LEU A 181 22.01 13.76 28.20
N GLN A 182 20.76 13.36 28.50
CA GLN A 182 20.30 13.08 29.86
C GLN A 182 20.44 11.61 30.25
N SER A 183 20.74 10.71 29.30
CA SER A 183 20.70 9.27 29.54
C SER A 183 22.06 8.73 29.99
N GLN A 184 22.07 7.94 31.07
CA GLN A 184 23.29 7.25 31.50
C GLN A 184 23.56 6.01 30.65
N ARG A 185 22.50 5.40 30.09
CA ARG A 185 22.59 4.20 29.27
C ARG A 185 21.79 4.31 27.98
N VAL A 186 22.13 3.47 27.01
CA VAL A 186 21.42 3.35 25.74
C VAL A 186 21.12 1.89 25.46
N LEU A 187 19.88 1.57 25.11
CA LEU A 187 19.58 0.29 24.50
C LEU A 187 19.96 0.38 23.02
N LEU A 188 21.10 -0.22 22.68
CA LEU A 188 21.82 -0.05 21.43
C LEU A 188 21.69 -1.31 20.57
N LEU A 189 21.21 -1.14 19.34
CA LEU A 189 21.22 -2.19 18.32
C LEU A 189 22.52 -2.12 17.51
N VAL A 190 23.28 -3.20 17.54
CA VAL A 190 24.56 -3.36 16.84
C VAL A 190 24.56 -4.61 15.99
N ARG A 191 25.50 -4.69 15.06
CA ARG A 191 25.84 -5.90 14.33
C ARG A 191 26.98 -6.63 15.01
N THR A 192 26.85 -7.92 15.27
CA THR A 192 27.92 -8.80 15.74
C THR A 192 28.40 -9.77 14.66
N THR A 193 27.62 -9.95 13.59
CA THR A 193 28.00 -10.73 12.41
C THR A 193 27.80 -9.91 11.14
N PRO A 194 28.82 -9.75 10.27
CA PRO A 194 28.71 -9.00 9.03
C PRO A 194 27.50 -9.40 8.17
N LYS A 195 26.87 -8.43 7.49
CA LYS A 195 25.59 -8.63 6.76
C LYS A 195 25.71 -9.65 5.62
N ASP A 196 26.87 -9.72 4.99
CA ASP A 196 27.24 -10.66 3.93
C ASP A 196 27.52 -12.09 4.44
N GLN A 197 27.63 -12.26 5.76
CA GLN A 197 27.92 -13.54 6.41
C GLN A 197 26.71 -14.15 7.13
N VAL A 198 25.53 -13.54 7.01
CA VAL A 198 24.29 -14.02 7.62
C VAL A 198 23.31 -14.51 6.55
N GLU A 199 22.59 -15.58 6.84
CA GLU A 199 21.61 -16.18 5.92
C GLU A 199 20.37 -15.29 5.76
N ARG A 200 19.93 -14.62 6.84
CA ARG A 200 18.83 -13.65 6.82
C ARG A 200 19.34 -12.31 7.28
N ARG A 201 18.90 -11.23 6.64
CA ARG A 201 19.31 -9.85 6.95
C ARG A 201 19.04 -9.43 8.41
N THR A 202 18.08 -10.09 9.07
CA THR A 202 17.70 -9.86 10.47
C THR A 202 18.57 -10.61 11.48
N ASP A 203 19.35 -11.60 11.05
CA ASP A 203 20.32 -12.29 11.89
C ASP A 203 21.62 -11.46 12.03
N GLY A 204 22.45 -11.80 13.01
CA GLY A 204 23.74 -11.13 13.26
C GLY A 204 23.62 -9.75 13.91
N LEU A 205 22.40 -9.37 14.33
CA LEU A 205 22.13 -8.14 15.09
C LEU A 205 22.00 -8.48 16.58
N THR A 206 22.50 -7.63 17.47
CA THR A 206 22.53 -7.85 18.94
C THR A 206 22.09 -6.58 19.67
N LEU A 207 21.35 -6.75 20.76
CA LEU A 207 20.96 -5.65 21.65
C LEU A 207 21.90 -5.58 22.85
N LEU A 208 22.43 -4.39 23.11
CA LEU A 208 23.31 -4.11 24.24
C LEU A 208 22.74 -2.94 25.04
N LEU A 209 22.67 -3.06 26.37
CA LEU A 209 22.35 -1.94 27.26
C LEU A 209 23.64 -1.22 27.65
N ALA A 210 24.20 -0.46 26.71
CA ALA A 210 25.53 0.14 26.79
C ALA A 210 25.56 1.42 27.63
N GLU A 211 26.71 1.74 28.21
CA GLU A 211 26.93 3.00 28.92
C GLU A 211 27.14 4.15 27.94
N LEU A 212 26.46 5.27 28.18
CA LEU A 212 26.45 6.40 27.27
C LEU A 212 27.34 7.55 27.76
N GLN A 213 27.52 7.68 29.07
CA GLN A 213 28.33 8.74 29.72
C GLN A 213 29.78 8.29 29.88
N ARG A 214 30.47 8.09 28.75
CA ARG A 214 31.79 7.48 28.64
C ARG A 214 32.70 8.30 27.71
N PRO A 215 34.01 8.37 27.95
CA PRO A 215 34.95 9.07 27.04
C PRO A 215 34.93 8.52 25.60
N GLU A 216 34.57 7.24 25.43
CA GLU A 216 34.47 6.56 24.13
C GLU A 216 33.19 6.93 23.33
N VAL A 217 32.32 7.75 23.90
CA VAL A 217 31.04 8.17 23.31
C VAL A 217 31.03 9.69 23.10
N SER A 218 30.75 10.13 21.89
CA SER A 218 30.52 11.54 21.56
C SER A 218 29.05 11.77 21.24
N ILE A 219 28.42 12.74 21.91
CA ILE A 219 26.99 13.05 21.77
C ILE A 219 26.86 14.50 21.27
N SER A 220 26.20 14.66 20.12
CA SER A 220 26.00 15.97 19.49
C SER A 220 24.50 16.23 19.30
N PRO A 221 23.91 17.26 19.92
CA PRO A 221 22.50 17.58 19.72
C PRO A 221 22.23 18.06 18.28
N ILE A 222 21.03 17.76 17.79
CA ILE A 222 20.54 18.16 16.47
C ILE A 222 19.45 19.23 16.66
N ASP A 223 19.61 20.34 15.94
CA ASP A 223 18.59 21.39 15.83
C ASP A 223 17.40 20.89 15.00
N LYS A 224 16.19 21.07 15.54
CA LYS A 224 14.95 20.51 14.97
C LYS A 224 13.86 21.56 14.87
N LEU A 225 12.91 21.28 13.97
CA LEU A 225 11.72 22.10 13.78
C LEU A 225 10.88 22.23 15.06
N GLY A 226 10.71 21.16 15.84
CA GLY A 226 9.95 21.17 17.08
C GLY A 226 10.27 19.96 17.95
N ARG A 227 9.54 19.83 19.07
CA ARG A 227 9.89 18.89 20.16
C ARG A 227 11.31 19.20 20.67
N ASN A 228 11.55 20.46 21.00
CA ASN A 228 12.88 20.96 21.34
C ASN A 228 13.18 20.93 22.85
N ALA A 229 12.18 20.74 23.71
CA ALA A 229 12.41 20.53 25.15
C ALA A 229 13.23 19.25 25.42
N VAL A 230 13.18 18.26 24.53
CA VAL A 230 14.05 17.08 24.62
C VAL A 230 15.00 17.03 23.43
N ALA A 231 16.30 17.09 23.73
CA ALA A 231 17.33 16.97 22.72
C ALA A 231 17.29 15.61 22.03
N THR A 232 17.55 15.62 20.72
CA THR A 232 17.78 14.44 19.91
C THR A 232 19.16 14.57 19.31
N CYS A 233 19.95 13.50 19.35
CA CYS A 233 21.39 13.60 19.11
C CYS A 233 21.86 12.64 18.01
N GLU A 234 22.96 13.02 17.37
CA GLU A 234 23.91 12.06 16.81
C GLU A 234 24.79 11.54 17.95
N VAL A 235 25.06 10.24 17.93
CA VAL A 235 25.89 9.56 18.93
C VAL A 235 26.93 8.72 18.20
N VAL A 236 28.21 9.00 18.42
CA VAL A 236 29.33 8.26 17.86
C VAL A 236 29.96 7.41 18.95
N TYR A 237 30.21 6.14 18.64
CA TYR A 237 30.86 5.16 19.51
C TYR A 237 32.22 4.82 18.91
N ASP A 238 33.30 5.11 19.64
CA ASP A 238 34.66 4.76 19.21
C ASP A 238 35.29 3.75 20.18
N ASN A 239 35.13 2.47 19.83
CA ASN A 239 35.65 1.32 20.58
C ASN A 239 35.13 1.28 22.03
N LEU A 240 33.85 1.61 22.23
CA LEU A 240 33.18 1.55 23.53
C LEU A 240 33.18 0.09 24.06
N PRO A 241 33.77 -0.18 25.23
CA PRO A 241 33.66 -1.49 25.88
C PRO A 241 32.27 -1.69 26.51
N VAL A 242 31.64 -2.84 26.25
CA VAL A 242 30.33 -3.22 26.83
C VAL A 242 30.40 -4.67 27.30
N LEU A 243 30.08 -4.94 28.57
CA LEU A 243 30.13 -6.31 29.11
C LEU A 243 29.07 -7.22 28.50
N VAL A 244 29.38 -8.52 28.37
CA VAL A 244 28.41 -9.54 27.90
C VAL A 244 27.21 -9.64 28.84
N THR A 245 27.37 -9.34 30.13
CA THR A 245 26.27 -9.28 31.11
C THR A 245 25.27 -8.16 30.84
N ASP A 246 25.63 -7.18 30.02
CA ASP A 246 24.76 -6.08 29.58
C ASP A 246 24.10 -6.38 28.21
N ARG A 247 24.23 -7.60 27.68
CA ARG A 247 23.53 -8.06 26.46
C ARG A 247 22.09 -8.45 26.77
N VAL A 248 21.15 -7.95 25.98
CA VAL A 248 19.72 -8.31 26.09
C VAL A 248 19.44 -9.51 25.18
N GLY A 249 19.13 -10.65 25.79
CA GLY A 249 18.89 -11.92 25.10
C GLY A 249 20.12 -12.54 24.44
N GLU A 250 19.90 -13.37 23.43
CA GLU A 250 20.91 -14.07 22.65
C GLU A 250 21.63 -13.16 21.62
N GLU A 251 22.94 -13.39 21.44
CA GLU A 251 23.72 -12.74 20.39
C GLU A 251 23.19 -13.10 18.99
N GLY A 252 23.19 -12.12 18.08
CA GLY A 252 22.74 -12.29 16.71
C GLY A 252 21.21 -12.38 16.56
N LYS A 253 20.45 -12.27 17.67
CA LYS A 253 18.97 -12.29 17.70
C LYS A 253 18.34 -10.98 18.17
N GLY A 254 19.13 -9.90 18.29
CA GLY A 254 18.71 -8.58 18.72
C GLY A 254 17.53 -8.00 17.93
N PHE A 255 17.46 -8.24 16.61
CA PHE A 255 16.30 -7.78 15.81
C PHE A 255 14.99 -8.44 16.25
N ARG A 256 15.01 -9.68 16.74
CA ARG A 256 13.81 -10.34 17.24
C ARG A 256 13.32 -9.65 18.52
N TYR A 257 14.22 -9.38 19.46
CA TYR A 257 13.84 -8.80 20.75
C TYR A 257 13.43 -7.34 20.65
N ILE A 258 14.07 -6.59 19.74
CA ILE A 258 13.76 -5.17 19.59
C ILE A 258 12.34 -4.96 19.04
N LEU A 259 11.77 -5.93 18.31
CA LEU A 259 10.41 -5.81 17.78
C LEU A 259 9.34 -5.65 18.88
N ASP A 260 9.52 -6.26 20.05
CA ASP A 260 8.61 -6.02 21.18
C ASP A 260 8.68 -4.57 21.65
N GLY A 261 9.89 -4.00 21.69
CA GLY A 261 10.10 -2.57 21.98
C GLY A 261 9.49 -1.68 20.90
N LEU A 262 9.70 -2.00 19.63
CA LEU A 262 9.18 -1.21 18.49
C LEU A 262 7.65 -1.27 18.39
N ASN A 263 7.01 -2.40 18.72
CA ASN A 263 5.55 -2.49 18.74
C ASN A 263 4.96 -1.65 19.88
N ALA A 264 5.55 -1.72 21.08
CA ALA A 264 5.17 -0.85 22.19
C ALA A 264 5.37 0.62 21.83
N GLU A 265 6.52 0.97 21.25
CA GLU A 265 6.83 2.32 20.76
C GLU A 265 5.74 2.84 19.82
N ARG A 266 5.37 2.06 18.79
CA ARG A 266 4.33 2.45 17.83
C ARG A 266 2.98 2.75 18.49
N ILE A 267 2.57 1.93 19.46
CA ILE A 267 1.30 2.10 20.18
C ILE A 267 1.34 3.36 21.04
N LEU A 268 2.42 3.56 21.78
CA LEU A 268 2.58 4.71 22.67
C LEU A 268 2.68 6.02 21.88
N ILE A 269 3.47 6.05 20.80
CA ILE A 269 3.56 7.20 19.90
C ILE A 269 2.22 7.48 19.20
N ALA A 270 1.44 6.45 18.87
CA ALA A 270 0.09 6.62 18.34
C ALA A 270 -0.84 7.32 19.37
N ALA A 271 -0.75 6.93 20.63
CA ALA A 271 -1.50 7.55 21.72
C ALA A 271 -1.09 9.01 21.96
N GLU A 272 0.21 9.32 21.87
CA GLU A 272 0.72 10.70 21.89
C GLU A 272 0.17 11.52 20.72
N ALA A 273 0.18 10.97 19.50
CA ALA A 273 -0.37 11.62 18.32
C ALA A 273 -1.87 11.91 18.49
N LEU A 274 -2.65 10.93 18.99
CA LEU A 274 -4.06 11.11 19.33
C LEU A 274 -4.25 12.28 20.31
N GLY A 275 -3.44 12.34 21.36
CA GLY A 275 -3.46 13.42 22.34
C GLY A 275 -3.17 14.80 21.73
N ILE A 276 -2.13 14.91 20.88
CA ILE A 276 -1.79 16.15 20.16
C ILE A 276 -2.97 16.60 19.29
N GLY A 277 -3.58 15.67 18.55
CA GLY A 277 -4.74 15.97 17.71
C GLY A 277 -5.93 16.46 18.53
N ARG A 278 -6.18 15.86 19.70
CA ARG A 278 -7.22 16.31 20.64
C ARG A 278 -6.94 17.69 21.21
N ALA A 279 -5.68 18.01 21.55
CA ALA A 279 -5.27 19.33 22.03
C ALA A 279 -5.47 20.41 20.95
N ALA A 280 -5.02 20.13 19.72
CA ALA A 280 -5.18 21.04 18.59
C ALA A 280 -6.65 21.27 18.24
N LEU A 281 -7.44 20.20 18.16
CA LEU A 281 -8.89 20.29 17.90
C LEU A 281 -9.60 21.10 18.99
N ARG A 282 -9.27 20.88 20.26
CA ARG A 282 -9.85 21.64 21.38
C ARG A 282 -9.56 23.13 21.25
N ARG A 283 -8.32 23.53 20.95
CA ARG A 283 -7.98 24.95 20.72
C ARG A 283 -8.70 25.53 19.51
N ALA A 284 -8.76 24.79 18.41
CA ALA A 284 -9.47 25.22 17.20
C ALA A 284 -10.97 25.44 17.45
N VAL A 285 -11.62 24.52 18.16
CA VAL A 285 -13.05 24.63 18.50
C VAL A 285 -13.31 25.81 19.44
N ASN A 286 -12.47 26.01 20.46
CA ASN A 286 -12.61 27.15 21.38
C ASN A 286 -12.47 28.47 20.61
N TYR A 287 -11.40 28.61 19.81
CA TYR A 287 -11.19 29.80 18.98
C TYR A 287 -12.34 30.01 17.99
N ALA A 288 -12.86 28.94 17.37
CA ALA A 288 -13.97 29.03 16.43
C ALA A 288 -15.28 29.51 17.08
N ASN A 289 -15.50 29.16 18.35
CA ASN A 289 -16.67 29.60 19.12
C ASN A 289 -16.56 31.05 19.62
N GLU A 290 -15.35 31.52 19.89
CA GLU A 290 -15.10 32.87 20.41
C GLU A 290 -14.88 33.91 19.31
N ARG A 291 -14.19 33.54 18.22
CA ARG A 291 -13.84 34.46 17.15
C ARG A 291 -15.08 34.83 16.33
N VAL A 292 -15.42 36.12 16.33
CA VAL A 292 -16.54 36.67 15.55
C VAL A 292 -16.02 37.38 14.31
N VAL A 293 -16.47 36.93 13.14
CA VAL A 293 -16.27 37.60 11.85
C VAL A 293 -17.61 37.60 11.11
N PHE A 294 -17.94 38.70 10.43
CA PHE A 294 -19.25 38.89 9.78
C PHE A 294 -20.44 38.73 10.74
N GLY A 295 -20.29 39.15 12.00
CA GLY A 295 -21.38 39.24 12.98
C GLY A 295 -21.77 37.93 13.68
N ARG A 296 -21.05 36.82 13.50
CA ARG A 296 -21.26 35.56 14.25
C ARG A 296 -19.96 34.80 14.51
N PRO A 297 -19.94 33.86 15.48
CA PRO A 297 -18.81 32.96 15.67
C PRO A 297 -18.45 32.20 14.39
N ILE A 298 -17.16 32.12 14.07
CA ILE A 298 -16.69 31.47 12.82
C ILE A 298 -16.99 29.97 12.80
N GLY A 299 -17.16 29.33 13.96
CA GLY A 299 -17.59 27.94 14.10
C GLY A 299 -18.99 27.66 13.54
N LYS A 300 -19.81 28.70 13.27
CA LYS A 300 -21.09 28.55 12.54
C LYS A 300 -20.90 28.47 11.02
N ASN A 301 -19.70 28.67 10.49
CA ASN A 301 -19.41 28.56 9.07
C ASN A 301 -18.98 27.13 8.74
N GLN A 302 -19.62 26.51 7.75
CA GLN A 302 -19.36 25.12 7.38
C GLN A 302 -17.91 24.87 6.95
N GLY A 303 -17.26 25.86 6.32
CA GLY A 303 -15.83 25.80 5.97
C GLY A 303 -14.87 25.70 7.17
N ILE A 304 -15.35 25.95 8.39
CA ILE A 304 -14.63 25.70 9.64
C ILE A 304 -15.20 24.47 10.36
N ALA A 305 -16.53 24.39 10.48
CA ALA A 305 -17.18 23.33 11.24
C ALA A 305 -16.96 21.92 10.65
N PHE A 306 -17.05 21.75 9.34
CA PHE A 306 -16.93 20.43 8.71
C PHE A 306 -15.52 19.85 8.81
N PRO A 307 -14.44 20.61 8.51
CA PRO A 307 -13.09 20.08 8.70
C PRO A 307 -12.76 19.74 10.16
N LEU A 308 -13.29 20.49 11.14
CA LEU A 308 -13.11 20.16 12.56
C LEU A 308 -13.90 18.91 12.97
N ALA A 309 -15.10 18.70 12.41
CA ALA A 309 -15.87 17.48 12.60
C ALA A 309 -15.17 16.27 11.97
N GLU A 310 -14.58 16.43 10.79
CA GLU A 310 -13.76 15.39 10.14
C GLU A 310 -12.54 15.04 11.00
N ALA A 311 -11.83 16.05 11.52
CA ALA A 311 -10.72 15.83 12.42
C ALA A 311 -11.14 15.00 13.65
N ARG A 312 -12.32 15.30 14.23
CA ARG A 312 -12.88 14.51 15.33
C ARG A 312 -13.11 13.06 14.94
N MET A 313 -13.78 12.80 13.82
CA MET A 313 -14.09 11.44 13.35
C MET A 313 -12.80 10.63 13.11
N ARG A 314 -11.79 11.24 12.48
CA ARG A 314 -10.49 10.59 12.24
C ARG A 314 -9.77 10.23 13.54
N LEU A 315 -9.78 11.12 14.53
CA LEU A 315 -9.18 10.88 15.84
C LEU A 315 -9.89 9.75 16.60
N ASP A 316 -11.22 9.72 16.59
CA ASP A 316 -12.01 8.67 17.24
C ASP A 316 -11.77 7.29 16.59
N ALA A 317 -11.64 7.24 15.25
CA ALA A 317 -11.28 6.01 14.55
C ALA A 317 -9.86 5.52 14.90
N ALA A 318 -8.89 6.44 15.03
CA ALA A 318 -7.53 6.12 15.44
C ALA A 318 -7.49 5.57 16.88
N GLU A 319 -8.27 6.15 17.79
CA GLU A 319 -8.38 5.70 19.18
C GLU A 319 -8.78 4.23 19.28
N LEU A 320 -9.81 3.81 18.55
CA LEU A 320 -10.24 2.41 18.54
C LEU A 320 -9.11 1.43 18.17
N MET A 321 -8.30 1.80 17.18
CA MET A 321 -7.17 0.97 16.76
C MET A 321 -6.03 0.98 17.78
N ILE A 322 -5.78 2.11 18.45
CA ILE A 322 -4.81 2.22 19.56
C ILE A 322 -5.22 1.30 20.70
N ARG A 323 -6.48 1.35 21.15
CA ARG A 323 -6.98 0.51 22.25
C ARG A 323 -6.90 -0.97 21.90
N LYS A 324 -7.25 -1.33 20.65
CA LYS A 324 -7.10 -2.70 20.17
C LYS A 324 -5.63 -3.15 20.23
N ALA A 325 -4.71 -2.35 19.69
CA ALA A 325 -3.30 -2.69 19.65
C ALA A 325 -2.67 -2.80 21.04
N SER A 326 -3.01 -1.87 21.95
CA SER A 326 -2.53 -1.86 23.34
C SER A 326 -3.07 -3.05 24.13
N TRP A 327 -4.34 -3.39 23.96
CA TRP A 327 -4.92 -4.58 24.58
C TRP A 327 -4.22 -5.85 24.08
N MET A 328 -4.00 -5.97 22.77
CA MET A 328 -3.35 -7.16 22.20
C MET A 328 -1.93 -7.35 22.72
N ILE A 329 -1.12 -6.29 22.84
CA ILE A 329 0.25 -6.41 23.34
C ILE A 329 0.29 -6.83 24.81
N ASP A 330 -0.63 -6.35 25.64
CA ASP A 330 -0.72 -6.70 27.06
C ASP A 330 -1.21 -8.14 27.27
N GLN A 331 -2.06 -8.64 26.38
CA GLN A 331 -2.45 -10.05 26.35
C GLN A 331 -1.37 -10.97 25.75
N GLY A 332 -0.21 -10.44 25.36
CA GLY A 332 0.86 -11.21 24.73
C GLY A 332 0.51 -11.73 23.33
N LEU A 333 -0.50 -11.14 22.68
CA LEU A 333 -0.92 -11.50 21.33
C LEU A 333 -0.05 -10.80 20.27
N PRO A 334 0.15 -11.40 19.08
CA PRO A 334 0.84 -10.73 17.98
C PRO A 334 0.07 -9.46 17.57
N CYS A 335 0.68 -8.30 17.75
CA CYS A 335 0.05 -6.99 17.52
C CYS A 335 0.78 -6.15 16.45
N GLY A 336 1.72 -6.75 15.71
CA GLY A 336 2.57 -6.00 14.78
C GLY A 336 1.76 -5.23 13.72
N ALA A 337 0.74 -5.86 13.13
CA ALA A 337 -0.12 -5.20 12.14
C ALA A 337 -0.95 -4.09 12.79
N GLU A 338 -1.58 -4.36 13.92
CA GLU A 338 -2.42 -3.41 14.66
C GLU A 338 -1.63 -2.21 15.17
N ALA A 339 -0.43 -2.41 15.71
CA ALA A 339 0.45 -1.34 16.14
C ALA A 339 0.84 -0.42 14.97
N ASN A 340 1.10 -1.00 13.78
CA ASN A 340 1.38 -0.23 12.57
C ASN A 340 0.14 0.54 12.07
N MET A 341 -1.04 -0.09 12.05
CA MET A 341 -2.30 0.56 11.68
C MET A 341 -2.64 1.71 12.65
N ALA A 342 -2.55 1.46 13.96
CA ALA A 342 -2.78 2.46 15.00
C ALA A 342 -1.86 3.67 14.79
N LYS A 343 -0.55 3.42 14.62
CA LYS A 343 0.45 4.46 14.40
C LYS A 343 0.21 5.25 13.12
N TRP A 344 -0.18 4.59 12.03
CA TRP A 344 -0.50 5.23 10.76
C TRP A 344 -1.73 6.14 10.88
N LEU A 345 -2.83 5.59 11.39
CA LEU A 345 -4.11 6.29 11.54
C LEU A 345 -4.00 7.48 12.48
N ALA A 346 -3.36 7.29 13.64
CA ALA A 346 -3.20 8.34 14.64
C ALA A 346 -2.30 9.47 14.15
N ALA A 347 -1.19 9.15 13.48
CA ALA A 347 -0.31 10.17 12.91
C ALA A 347 -1.00 11.00 11.82
N ASP A 348 -1.81 10.37 10.96
CA ASP A 348 -2.58 11.07 9.93
C ASP A 348 -3.67 11.95 10.54
N ALA A 349 -4.49 11.38 11.44
CA ALA A 349 -5.57 12.09 12.11
C ALA A 349 -5.06 13.28 12.94
N SER A 350 -3.95 13.10 13.66
CA SER A 350 -3.30 14.13 14.47
C SER A 350 -2.81 15.30 13.62
N PHE A 351 -2.09 15.01 12.54
CA PHE A 351 -1.57 16.04 11.65
C PHE A 351 -2.71 16.78 10.95
N PHE A 352 -3.73 16.07 10.47
CA PHE A 352 -4.93 16.69 9.90
C PHE A 352 -5.60 17.62 10.92
N ALA A 353 -5.81 17.18 12.16
CA ALA A 353 -6.41 17.99 13.21
C ALA A 353 -5.57 19.25 13.52
N ALA A 354 -4.25 19.11 13.62
CA ALA A 354 -3.34 20.22 13.86
C ALA A 354 -3.33 21.22 12.69
N ASP A 355 -3.35 20.73 11.46
CA ASP A 355 -3.40 21.56 10.26
C ASP A 355 -4.75 22.30 10.13
N ARG A 356 -5.87 21.64 10.43
CA ARG A 356 -7.17 22.31 10.52
C ARG A 356 -7.21 23.32 11.66
N ALA A 357 -6.48 23.09 12.76
CA ALA A 357 -6.35 24.07 13.84
C ALA A 357 -5.58 25.31 13.37
N MET A 358 -4.48 25.15 12.65
CA MET A 358 -3.74 26.25 12.00
C MET A 358 -4.67 27.06 11.10
N GLN A 359 -5.38 26.40 10.19
CA GLN A 359 -6.28 27.05 9.24
C GLN A 359 -7.44 27.77 9.93
N THR A 360 -7.98 27.21 11.01
CA THR A 360 -9.08 27.80 11.79
C THR A 360 -8.66 29.11 12.47
N HIS A 361 -7.41 29.20 12.93
CA HIS A 361 -6.86 30.42 13.52
C HIS A 361 -6.46 31.46 12.46
N GLY A 362 -6.36 31.06 11.18
CA GLY A 362 -5.94 31.93 10.08
C GLY A 362 -4.53 32.46 10.32
N GLY A 363 -4.30 33.76 10.13
CA GLY A 363 -3.00 34.38 10.37
C GLY A 363 -2.47 34.17 11.80
N PHE A 364 -3.36 34.10 12.80
CA PHE A 364 -2.97 33.83 14.19
C PHE A 364 -2.53 32.39 14.42
N GLY A 365 -2.88 31.46 13.53
CA GLY A 365 -2.35 30.11 13.58
C GLY A 365 -0.83 30.07 13.44
N TYR A 366 -0.26 31.04 12.72
CA TYR A 366 1.19 31.17 12.52
C TYR A 366 1.91 31.90 13.65
N ALA A 367 1.16 32.48 14.61
CA ALA A 367 1.73 33.17 15.76
C ALA A 367 1.95 32.17 16.91
N THR A 368 3.14 32.22 17.52
CA THR A 368 3.53 31.29 18.60
C THR A 368 2.69 31.42 19.87
N GLU A 369 2.06 32.58 20.09
CA GLU A 369 1.19 32.85 21.25
C GLU A 369 -0.08 31.98 21.30
N TYR A 370 -0.51 31.42 20.17
CA TYR A 370 -1.70 30.54 20.12
C TYR A 370 -1.36 29.06 20.28
N HIS A 371 -0.06 28.71 20.31
CA HIS A 371 0.49 27.36 20.49
C HIS A 371 0.09 26.29 19.45
N VAL A 372 -0.90 26.54 18.60
CA VAL A 372 -1.34 25.58 17.56
C VAL A 372 -0.23 25.27 16.55
N GLU A 373 0.67 26.22 16.29
CA GLU A 373 1.85 26.00 15.46
C GLU A 373 2.79 24.95 16.03
N ARG A 374 2.93 24.91 17.36
CA ARG A 374 3.74 23.91 18.07
C ARG A 374 3.14 22.52 17.90
N TYR A 375 1.82 22.38 18.09
CA TYR A 375 1.14 21.11 17.85
C TYR A 375 1.27 20.64 16.41
N TRP A 376 1.21 21.56 15.43
CA TRP A 376 1.43 21.24 14.02
C TRP A 376 2.85 20.76 13.74
N ARG A 377 3.87 21.47 14.27
CA ARG A 377 5.28 21.07 14.14
C ARG A 377 5.54 19.68 14.75
N GLU A 378 4.98 19.43 15.93
CA GLU A 378 5.15 18.16 16.64
C GLU A 378 4.36 17.01 15.98
N ALA A 379 3.12 17.24 15.53
CA ALA A 379 2.33 16.25 14.80
C ALA A 379 2.96 15.87 13.46
N ARG A 380 3.68 16.80 12.80
CA ARG A 380 4.36 16.52 11.53
C ARG A 380 5.44 15.44 11.65
N LEU A 381 6.15 15.40 12.78
CA LEU A 381 7.15 14.37 13.07
C LEU A 381 6.53 12.97 13.10
N MET A 382 5.28 12.85 13.59
CA MET A 382 4.58 11.57 13.73
C MET A 382 4.30 10.88 12.40
N LYS A 383 4.22 11.64 11.31
CA LYS A 383 4.11 11.08 9.95
C LYS A 383 5.41 10.40 9.48
N ILE A 384 6.54 10.64 10.17
CA ILE A 384 7.88 10.16 9.81
C ILE A 384 8.38 9.09 10.79
N ALA A 385 8.30 9.35 12.11
CA ALA A 385 8.89 8.48 13.13
C ALA A 385 8.20 7.10 13.22
N GLY A 386 8.96 6.03 13.44
CA GLY A 386 8.44 4.67 13.75
C GLY A 386 7.89 3.83 12.57
N VAL A 387 7.30 4.45 11.54
CA VAL A 387 6.92 3.91 10.21
C VAL A 387 6.59 5.09 9.29
N GLN A 388 7.09 5.08 8.05
CA GLN A 388 6.70 6.07 7.05
C GLN A 388 5.25 5.82 6.60
N VAL A 389 4.37 6.80 6.84
CA VAL A 389 2.94 6.74 6.55
C VAL A 389 2.72 6.99 5.05
N MET A 390 2.99 5.99 4.21
CA MET A 390 2.82 6.05 2.75
C MET A 390 2.51 4.64 2.17
N ALA A 391 1.27 4.15 2.27
CA ALA A 391 0.80 3.12 1.33
C ALA A 391 0.03 3.89 0.24
N ARG A 392 0.63 4.03 -0.94
CA ARG A 392 0.03 4.65 -2.11
C ARG A 392 -0.27 3.55 -3.13
N GLU A 393 -1.42 3.63 -3.77
CA GLU A 393 -1.67 2.84 -4.98
C GLU A 393 -0.72 3.30 -6.09
N MET A 394 -0.18 2.35 -6.83
CA MET A 394 0.75 2.60 -7.95
C MET A 394 -0.08 2.70 -9.23
N LEU A 395 -0.18 3.90 -9.79
CA LEU A 395 -0.89 4.11 -11.05
C LEU A 395 -0.05 3.60 -12.24
N LEU A 396 -0.70 2.95 -13.20
CA LEU A 396 -0.06 2.37 -14.38
C LEU A 396 -0.66 2.95 -15.67
N CYS A 397 0.17 3.65 -16.43
CA CYS A 397 -0.14 4.07 -17.78
C CYS A 397 0.70 3.30 -18.80
N ALA A 398 0.13 2.90 -19.92
CA ALA A 398 0.90 2.42 -21.07
C ALA A 398 1.37 3.61 -21.91
N PHE A 399 2.62 3.64 -22.33
CA PHE A 399 3.20 4.73 -23.10
C PHE A 399 3.38 4.33 -24.58
N ASP A 400 2.52 4.88 -25.43
CA ASP A 400 2.46 4.54 -26.85
C ASP A 400 2.32 5.80 -27.73
N MET A 401 2.37 5.63 -29.04
CA MET A 401 2.27 6.68 -30.04
C MET A 401 1.63 6.12 -31.30
N ASN A 402 0.83 6.92 -32.01
CA ASN A 402 0.16 6.48 -33.24
C ASN A 402 1.12 6.45 -34.45
N CYS A 403 2.20 5.67 -34.34
CA CYS A 403 3.30 5.52 -35.28
C CYS A 403 3.89 4.10 -35.18
N VAL A 404 4.93 3.80 -35.96
CA VAL A 404 5.64 2.51 -35.92
C VAL A 404 6.70 2.48 -34.80
N GLY A 405 7.78 3.28 -34.93
CA GLY A 405 8.87 3.33 -33.95
C GLY A 405 8.71 4.50 -32.98
N HIS A 406 8.33 4.22 -31.72
CA HIS A 406 8.16 5.23 -30.68
C HIS A 406 9.45 5.46 -29.85
N GLN A 407 9.68 4.64 -28.81
CA GLN A 407 10.82 4.78 -27.89
C GLN A 407 11.98 3.86 -28.24
N SER A 408 11.70 2.64 -28.71
CA SER A 408 12.72 1.66 -29.10
C SER A 408 12.93 1.67 -30.61
N GLN A 409 14.15 1.91 -31.06
CA GLN A 409 14.45 2.15 -32.48
C GLN A 409 14.93 0.87 -33.19
N GLY A 410 14.20 0.48 -34.25
CA GLY A 410 14.51 -0.69 -35.07
C GLY A 410 13.77 -1.98 -34.71
N LEU A 411 13.11 -2.03 -33.55
CA LEU A 411 12.42 -3.23 -33.07
C LEU A 411 11.19 -3.64 -33.89
N TRP A 412 10.64 -2.76 -34.73
CA TRP A 412 9.59 -3.12 -35.68
C TRP A 412 10.00 -4.23 -36.67
N ARG A 413 11.31 -4.48 -36.80
CA ARG A 413 11.88 -5.58 -37.61
C ARG A 413 11.82 -6.94 -36.89
N HIS A 414 11.59 -6.93 -35.58
CA HIS A 414 11.55 -8.15 -34.78
C HIS A 414 10.35 -9.01 -35.23
N PRO A 415 10.49 -10.33 -35.46
CA PRO A 415 9.43 -11.17 -36.03
C PRO A 415 8.12 -11.25 -35.21
N ARG A 416 8.19 -10.93 -33.92
CA ARG A 416 7.05 -10.86 -32.99
C ARG A 416 6.42 -9.47 -32.88
N ASP A 417 6.98 -8.47 -33.57
CA ASP A 417 6.47 -7.11 -33.53
C ASP A 417 5.37 -6.88 -34.57
N HIS A 418 4.34 -6.16 -34.15
CA HIS A 418 3.16 -5.79 -34.92
C HIS A 418 2.88 -4.28 -34.90
N SER A 419 3.84 -3.45 -34.46
CA SER A 419 3.69 -1.98 -34.44
C SER A 419 3.45 -1.39 -35.83
N ALA A 420 3.84 -2.08 -36.90
CA ALA A 420 3.53 -1.68 -38.27
C ALA A 420 2.01 -1.66 -38.58
N ASP A 421 1.19 -2.35 -37.78
CA ASP A 421 -0.27 -2.40 -37.91
C ASP A 421 -0.98 -1.21 -37.22
N PHE A 422 -0.23 -0.20 -36.74
CA PHE A 422 -0.74 1.02 -36.07
C PHE A 422 -1.83 1.76 -36.88
N ASN A 423 -1.85 1.59 -38.20
CA ASN A 423 -2.83 2.21 -39.10
C ASN A 423 -4.16 1.43 -39.18
N THR A 424 -4.36 0.40 -38.37
CA THR A 424 -5.59 -0.41 -38.33
C THR A 424 -6.37 -0.21 -37.04
N MET A 425 -7.71 -0.22 -37.12
CA MET A 425 -8.55 -0.16 -35.91
C MET A 425 -8.36 -1.38 -35.01
N LYS A 426 -8.15 -2.56 -35.61
CA LYS A 426 -8.01 -3.83 -34.89
C LYS A 426 -6.83 -3.79 -33.91
N TYR A 427 -5.68 -3.28 -34.34
CA TYR A 427 -4.50 -3.10 -33.49
C TYR A 427 -4.83 -2.34 -32.20
N TRP A 428 -5.43 -1.15 -32.33
CA TRP A 428 -5.78 -0.32 -31.18
C TRP A 428 -6.88 -0.92 -30.30
N GLN A 429 -7.87 -1.58 -30.89
CA GLN A 429 -8.90 -2.27 -30.11
C GLN A 429 -8.33 -3.44 -29.29
N ASP A 430 -7.41 -4.21 -29.87
CA ASP A 430 -6.79 -5.34 -29.17
C ASP A 430 -5.88 -4.84 -28.04
N LEU A 431 -5.06 -3.82 -28.30
CA LEU A 431 -4.26 -3.17 -27.27
C LEU A 431 -5.13 -2.62 -26.12
N ALA A 432 -6.22 -1.92 -26.44
CA ALA A 432 -7.14 -1.39 -25.43
C ALA A 432 -7.73 -2.49 -24.53
N ARG A 433 -8.13 -3.62 -25.11
CA ARG A 433 -8.63 -4.79 -24.34
C ARG A 433 -7.55 -5.41 -23.47
N THR A 434 -6.32 -5.49 -23.96
CA THR A 434 -5.20 -6.01 -23.17
C THR A 434 -4.90 -5.11 -21.98
N LEU A 435 -4.87 -3.79 -22.18
CA LEU A 435 -4.64 -2.82 -21.10
C LEU A 435 -5.76 -2.84 -20.05
N GLU A 436 -7.03 -2.88 -20.46
CA GLU A 436 -8.13 -2.97 -19.52
C GLU A 436 -8.14 -4.31 -18.76
N ARG A 437 -7.81 -5.41 -19.42
CA ARG A 437 -7.60 -6.71 -18.76
C ARG A 437 -6.46 -6.67 -17.74
N GLY A 438 -5.44 -5.85 -18.01
CA GLY A 438 -4.32 -5.58 -17.11
C GLY A 438 -4.58 -4.56 -16.02
N LEU A 439 -5.80 -4.03 -15.92
CA LEU A 439 -6.18 -2.97 -14.98
C LEU A 439 -5.28 -1.73 -15.06
N PHE A 440 -4.80 -1.39 -16.25
CA PHE A 440 -4.11 -0.12 -16.47
C PHE A 440 -5.08 1.04 -16.24
N ASP A 441 -4.64 2.08 -15.55
CA ASP A 441 -5.41 3.30 -15.34
C ASP A 441 -5.67 4.03 -16.67
N GLY A 442 -4.68 3.98 -17.57
CA GLY A 442 -4.84 4.57 -18.88
C GLY A 442 -3.76 4.21 -19.89
N ILE A 443 -3.95 4.70 -21.11
CA ILE A 443 -2.93 4.78 -22.14
C ILE A 443 -2.58 6.24 -22.37
N PHE A 444 -1.29 6.54 -22.41
CA PHE A 444 -0.74 7.82 -22.78
C PHE A 444 -0.26 7.73 -24.23
N LEU A 445 -0.91 8.47 -25.11
CA LEU A 445 -0.62 8.59 -26.53
C LEU A 445 0.23 9.85 -26.78
N ALA A 446 1.52 9.64 -27.01
CA ALA A 446 2.44 10.67 -27.50
C ALA A 446 2.06 11.12 -28.92
N ASP A 447 2.53 12.31 -29.31
CA ASP A 447 2.37 12.82 -30.67
C ASP A 447 3.46 13.82 -31.05
N VAL A 448 3.74 13.89 -32.35
CA VAL A 448 4.56 14.94 -32.97
C VAL A 448 3.92 15.35 -34.29
N THR A 449 3.86 16.67 -34.53
CA THR A 449 3.34 17.24 -35.79
C THR A 449 4.43 17.48 -36.84
N GLY A 450 5.69 17.20 -36.50
CA GLY A 450 6.86 17.39 -37.36
C GLY A 450 7.65 16.10 -37.52
N VAL A 451 8.62 16.09 -38.43
CA VAL A 451 9.54 14.98 -38.66
C VAL A 451 10.91 15.27 -38.03
N TYR A 452 11.63 14.22 -37.64
CA TYR A 452 13.02 14.29 -37.19
C TYR A 452 13.96 14.44 -38.39
N ASP A 453 14.30 15.68 -38.73
CA ASP A 453 15.09 16.06 -39.92
C ASP A 453 16.41 16.76 -39.58
N VAL A 454 16.83 16.72 -38.32
CA VAL A 454 18.09 17.34 -37.85
C VAL A 454 19.30 16.51 -38.25
N PHE A 455 19.24 15.19 -38.08
CA PHE A 455 20.36 14.29 -38.37
C PHE A 455 20.65 14.22 -39.87
N GLY A 456 21.85 14.65 -40.28
CA GLY A 456 22.25 14.76 -41.68
C GLY A 456 21.43 15.80 -42.46
N GLY A 457 20.75 16.72 -41.77
CA GLY A 457 19.88 17.74 -42.37
C GLY A 457 18.74 17.20 -43.25
N SER A 458 18.29 15.96 -43.03
CA SER A 458 17.28 15.27 -43.84
C SER A 458 16.42 14.34 -42.98
N PRO A 459 15.12 14.14 -43.31
CA PRO A 459 14.28 13.14 -42.65
C PRO A 459 14.60 11.69 -43.03
N ASP A 460 15.57 11.44 -43.93
CA ASP A 460 15.83 10.12 -44.50
C ASP A 460 16.11 9.03 -43.46
N ALA A 461 16.88 9.36 -42.42
CA ALA A 461 17.20 8.43 -41.33
C ALA A 461 15.94 8.03 -40.56
N ALA A 462 15.10 9.01 -40.21
CA ALA A 462 13.83 8.78 -39.54
C ALA A 462 12.86 7.96 -40.40
N LEU A 463 12.79 8.24 -41.71
CA LEU A 463 11.96 7.51 -42.67
C LEU A 463 12.41 6.05 -42.85
N ARG A 464 13.72 5.79 -42.94
CA ARG A 464 14.26 4.43 -43.06
C ARG A 464 14.05 3.60 -41.80
N ALA A 465 14.22 4.21 -40.62
CA ALA A 465 14.10 3.54 -39.34
C ALA A 465 12.67 3.50 -38.78
N ALA A 466 11.73 4.21 -39.43
CA ALA A 466 10.36 4.45 -38.98
C ALA A 466 10.26 5.18 -37.61
N THR A 467 11.21 6.07 -37.33
CA THR A 467 11.34 6.83 -36.08
C THR A 467 10.30 7.93 -36.02
N GLN A 468 9.16 7.65 -35.38
CA GLN A 468 8.01 8.56 -35.25
C GLN A 468 7.53 9.14 -36.60
N VAL A 469 7.76 8.41 -37.69
CA VAL A 469 7.24 8.69 -39.03
C VAL A 469 7.15 7.36 -39.81
N PRO A 470 6.02 7.01 -40.45
CA PRO A 470 4.74 7.76 -40.47
C PRO A 470 4.07 7.84 -39.09
N THR A 471 3.32 8.92 -38.88
CA THR A 471 2.54 9.17 -37.65
C THR A 471 1.15 9.68 -38.02
N ASN A 472 0.12 9.12 -37.38
CA ASN A 472 -1.28 9.48 -37.56
C ASN A 472 -1.79 10.31 -36.36
N ASP A 473 -2.91 11.03 -36.53
CA ASP A 473 -3.53 11.80 -35.45
C ASP A 473 -4.02 10.87 -34.31
N PRO A 474 -3.50 11.01 -33.08
CA PRO A 474 -3.86 10.15 -31.96
C PRO A 474 -5.29 10.36 -31.44
N PHE A 475 -5.92 11.52 -31.69
CA PHE A 475 -7.31 11.75 -31.26
C PHE A 475 -8.31 10.86 -32.00
N THR A 476 -7.95 10.40 -33.21
CA THR A 476 -8.83 9.59 -34.06
C THR A 476 -8.99 8.14 -33.57
N ILE A 477 -8.01 7.62 -32.83
CA ILE A 477 -8.03 6.25 -32.29
C ILE A 477 -8.72 6.16 -30.93
N VAL A 478 -8.92 7.29 -30.22
CA VAL A 478 -9.60 7.30 -28.91
C VAL A 478 -11.00 6.70 -28.99
N PRO A 479 -11.92 7.12 -29.89
CA PRO A 479 -13.25 6.52 -29.95
C PRO A 479 -13.21 5.02 -30.30
N VAL A 480 -12.20 4.60 -31.08
CA VAL A 480 -11.99 3.20 -31.46
C VAL A 480 -11.65 2.37 -30.22
N MET A 481 -10.72 2.83 -29.39
CA MET A 481 -10.34 2.15 -28.14
C MET A 481 -11.44 2.23 -27.08
N ALA A 482 -12.08 3.40 -26.93
CA ALA A 482 -13.17 3.61 -25.99
C ALA A 482 -14.39 2.73 -26.30
N SER A 483 -14.63 2.38 -27.57
CA SER A 483 -15.74 1.52 -27.98
C SER A 483 -15.65 0.08 -27.48
N VAL A 484 -14.47 -0.35 -27.03
CA VAL A 484 -14.19 -1.72 -26.55
C VAL A 484 -13.70 -1.73 -25.11
N THR A 485 -13.80 -0.60 -24.41
CA THR A 485 -13.34 -0.45 -23.02
C THR A 485 -14.31 0.32 -22.14
N GLU A 486 -14.34 0.01 -20.85
CA GLU A 486 -15.22 0.65 -19.87
C GLU A 486 -14.48 1.64 -18.96
N ASN A 487 -13.28 1.28 -18.51
CA ASN A 487 -12.56 2.00 -17.45
C ASN A 487 -11.26 2.67 -17.92
N LEU A 488 -10.63 2.14 -18.98
CA LEU A 488 -9.33 2.63 -19.45
C LEU A 488 -9.40 4.11 -19.83
N CYS A 489 -8.52 4.95 -19.26
CA CYS A 489 -8.41 6.37 -19.59
C CYS A 489 -7.46 6.63 -20.77
N PHE A 490 -7.64 7.75 -21.45
CA PHE A 490 -6.89 8.10 -22.66
C PHE A 490 -6.19 9.45 -22.50
N GLY A 491 -4.91 9.47 -22.11
CA GLY A 491 -4.11 10.69 -22.10
C GLY A 491 -3.56 10.98 -23.50
N VAL A 492 -4.06 12.00 -24.19
CA VAL A 492 -3.70 12.25 -25.60
C VAL A 492 -2.92 13.53 -25.76
N THR A 493 -1.80 13.45 -26.47
CA THR A 493 -0.97 14.63 -26.78
C THR A 493 -1.64 15.53 -27.81
N GLY A 494 -1.80 16.81 -27.45
CA GLY A 494 -2.31 17.85 -28.33
C GLY A 494 -1.40 19.07 -28.33
N SER A 495 -0.88 19.44 -29.50
CA SER A 495 0.08 20.54 -29.65
C SER A 495 -0.62 21.89 -29.82
N ILE A 496 -0.47 22.75 -28.82
CA ILE A 496 -1.13 24.07 -28.73
C ILE A 496 -0.86 24.99 -29.95
N PRO A 497 0.39 25.13 -30.45
CA PRO A 497 0.69 26.16 -31.46
C PRO A 497 0.00 25.97 -32.81
N TYR A 498 -0.57 24.78 -33.08
CA TYR A 498 -0.99 24.38 -34.42
C TYR A 498 -2.51 24.20 -34.57
N GLU A 499 -3.29 24.28 -33.48
CA GLU A 499 -4.74 24.12 -33.53
C GLU A 499 -5.47 25.26 -32.79
N PRO A 500 -6.41 25.98 -33.41
CA PRO A 500 -7.16 27.05 -32.75
C PRO A 500 -7.94 26.57 -31.50
N PRO A 501 -7.93 27.32 -30.38
CA PRO A 501 -8.49 26.87 -29.10
C PRO A 501 -9.98 26.56 -29.14
N TYR A 502 -10.75 27.29 -29.95
CA TYR A 502 -12.19 27.05 -30.07
C TYR A 502 -12.52 25.69 -30.71
N SER A 503 -11.80 25.33 -31.78
CA SER A 503 -11.97 24.04 -32.46
C SER A 503 -11.49 22.89 -31.57
N PHE A 504 -10.36 23.09 -30.90
CA PHE A 504 -9.79 22.11 -29.97
C PHE A 504 -10.72 21.86 -28.77
N ALA A 505 -11.25 22.93 -28.16
CA ALA A 505 -12.20 22.82 -27.05
C ALA A 505 -13.42 21.96 -27.42
N ARG A 506 -13.95 22.12 -28.63
CA ARG A 506 -15.05 21.28 -29.15
C ARG A 506 -14.61 19.83 -29.35
N LYS A 507 -13.42 19.59 -29.90
CA LYS A 507 -12.86 18.24 -30.12
C LYS A 507 -12.78 17.49 -28.79
N ILE A 508 -12.20 18.11 -27.78
CA ILE A 508 -12.05 17.54 -26.44
C ILE A 508 -13.39 17.29 -25.78
N SER A 509 -14.31 18.26 -25.74
CA SER A 509 -15.64 18.02 -25.13
C SER A 509 -16.40 16.89 -25.83
N SER A 510 -16.24 16.76 -27.15
CA SER A 510 -16.82 15.64 -27.91
C SER A 510 -16.25 14.30 -27.46
N LEU A 511 -14.94 14.21 -27.28
CA LEU A 511 -14.28 13.00 -26.79
C LEU A 511 -14.62 12.71 -25.34
N ASP A 512 -14.74 13.72 -24.49
CA ASP A 512 -15.14 13.56 -23.10
C ASP A 512 -16.54 12.96 -22.97
N HIS A 513 -17.50 13.44 -23.79
CA HIS A 513 -18.82 12.83 -23.91
C HIS A 513 -18.76 11.39 -24.43
N LEU A 514 -18.04 11.14 -25.53
CA LEU A 514 -17.97 9.81 -26.17
C LEU A 514 -17.27 8.76 -25.31
N THR A 515 -16.27 9.18 -24.53
CA THR A 515 -15.52 8.30 -23.62
C THR A 515 -16.18 8.19 -22.25
N SER A 516 -17.26 8.94 -22.00
CA SER A 516 -17.94 9.03 -20.70
C SER A 516 -17.03 9.52 -19.58
N GLY A 517 -16.26 10.57 -19.83
CA GLY A 517 -15.39 11.16 -18.82
C GLY A 517 -14.06 10.42 -18.65
N ARG A 518 -13.44 9.94 -19.74
CA ARG A 518 -12.16 9.20 -19.67
C ARG A 518 -11.04 9.80 -20.54
N ILE A 519 -11.25 10.99 -21.10
CA ILE A 519 -10.23 11.66 -21.91
C ILE A 519 -9.31 12.51 -21.03
N GLY A 520 -8.02 12.49 -21.34
CA GLY A 520 -7.02 13.39 -20.82
C GLY A 520 -6.29 14.08 -21.97
N TRP A 521 -5.72 15.25 -21.69
CA TRP A 521 -4.96 16.03 -22.65
C TRP A 521 -3.55 16.28 -22.13
N ASN A 522 -2.56 15.73 -22.84
CA ASN A 522 -1.17 16.10 -22.66
C ASN A 522 -0.83 17.38 -23.44
N ILE A 523 -0.58 18.44 -22.68
CA ILE A 523 -0.36 19.79 -23.18
C ILE A 523 1.09 19.93 -23.63
N VAL A 524 1.30 20.08 -24.95
CA VAL A 524 2.64 20.29 -25.52
C VAL A 524 2.73 21.57 -26.32
N THR A 525 3.90 22.21 -26.26
CA THR A 525 4.20 23.48 -26.95
C THR A 525 4.94 23.30 -28.28
N GLY A 526 5.12 22.05 -28.73
CA GLY A 526 5.95 21.70 -29.90
C GLY A 526 7.46 21.93 -29.67
N TYR A 527 8.32 21.40 -30.55
CA TYR A 527 9.79 21.68 -30.57
C TYR A 527 10.47 21.47 -31.93
N LEU A 528 9.90 20.65 -32.81
CA LEU A 528 10.40 20.44 -34.17
C LEU A 528 10.08 21.61 -35.10
N ASP A 529 11.07 22.10 -35.86
CA ASP A 529 10.92 23.20 -36.81
C ASP A 529 10.05 22.84 -38.01
N SER A 530 10.12 21.58 -38.44
CA SER A 530 9.35 21.04 -39.56
C SER A 530 7.84 21.19 -39.36
N ALA A 531 7.35 21.10 -38.12
CA ALA A 531 5.93 21.31 -37.81
C ALA A 531 5.47 22.75 -38.10
N ALA A 532 6.26 23.75 -37.70
CA ALA A 532 5.96 25.15 -37.96
C ALA A 532 5.96 25.45 -39.48
N LYS A 533 6.95 24.91 -40.20
CA LYS A 533 7.02 25.01 -41.66
C LYS A 533 5.83 24.35 -42.35
N GLY A 534 5.39 23.19 -41.85
CA GLY A 534 4.25 22.44 -42.38
C GLY A 534 2.93 23.20 -42.35
N ILE A 535 2.75 24.11 -41.39
CA ILE A 535 1.55 24.96 -41.27
C ILE A 535 1.73 26.37 -41.87
N GLY A 536 2.83 26.61 -42.60
CA GLY A 536 3.09 27.87 -43.29
C GLY A 536 3.76 28.96 -42.46
N GLN A 537 4.42 28.61 -41.35
CA GLN A 537 5.29 29.53 -40.60
C GLN A 537 6.76 29.35 -41.02
N ASP A 538 7.58 30.41 -40.95
CA ASP A 538 8.99 30.33 -41.37
C ASP A 538 9.85 29.45 -40.45
N LYS A 539 9.60 29.54 -39.14
CA LYS A 539 10.28 28.79 -38.08
C LYS A 539 9.39 28.74 -36.83
N LYS A 540 9.75 27.87 -35.89
CA LYS A 540 9.07 27.83 -34.59
C LYS A 540 9.31 29.12 -33.80
N GLU A 541 8.33 29.48 -32.98
CA GLU A 541 8.45 30.53 -31.99
C GLU A 541 9.52 30.21 -30.93
N ALA A 542 10.09 31.27 -30.34
CA ALA A 542 11.08 31.12 -29.28
C ALA A 542 10.52 30.34 -28.07
N HIS A 543 11.38 29.55 -27.41
CA HIS A 543 10.98 28.62 -26.34
C HIS A 543 10.00 29.24 -25.34
N ASP A 544 10.34 30.42 -24.80
CA ASP A 544 9.55 31.08 -23.77
C ASP A 544 8.23 31.65 -24.28
N THR A 545 8.23 32.22 -25.49
CA THR A 545 7.01 32.76 -26.13
C THR A 545 5.96 31.66 -26.29
N ARG A 546 6.37 30.42 -26.56
CA ARG A 546 5.43 29.30 -26.70
C ARG A 546 4.67 28.99 -25.41
N TYR A 547 5.30 29.14 -24.25
CA TYR A 547 4.62 29.01 -22.96
C TYR A 547 3.69 30.19 -22.65
N ASP A 548 4.02 31.40 -23.12
CA ASP A 548 3.12 32.55 -23.00
C ASP A 548 1.85 32.35 -23.85
N ILE A 549 2.02 31.85 -25.08
CA ILE A 549 0.91 31.43 -25.94
C ILE A 549 0.09 30.34 -25.24
N ALA A 550 0.75 29.32 -24.68
CA ALA A 550 0.06 28.24 -23.98
C ALA A 550 -0.75 28.74 -22.77
N HIS A 551 -0.24 29.69 -22.00
CA HIS A 551 -1.00 30.27 -20.88
C HIS A 551 -2.28 30.96 -21.34
N GLU A 552 -2.21 31.75 -22.42
CA GLU A 552 -3.41 32.39 -22.97
C GLU A 552 -4.37 31.36 -23.58
N TYR A 553 -3.84 30.31 -24.23
CA TYR A 553 -4.62 29.20 -24.75
C TYR A 553 -5.45 28.52 -23.66
N MET A 554 -4.82 28.20 -22.51
CA MET A 554 -5.50 27.59 -21.36
C MET A 554 -6.63 28.49 -20.85
N GLN A 555 -6.42 29.81 -20.77
CA GLN A 555 -7.47 30.75 -20.36
C GLN A 555 -8.69 30.68 -21.28
N VAL A 556 -8.48 30.60 -22.59
CA VAL A 556 -9.56 30.52 -23.58
C VAL A 556 -10.33 29.21 -23.44
N VAL A 557 -9.64 28.07 -23.37
CA VAL A 557 -10.32 26.75 -23.29
C VAL A 557 -11.02 26.55 -21.95
N TYR A 558 -10.44 26.98 -20.82
CA TYR A 558 -11.13 26.97 -19.53
C TYR A 558 -12.37 27.85 -19.54
N ALA A 559 -12.32 29.01 -20.20
CA ALA A 559 -13.50 29.85 -20.33
C ALA A 559 -14.63 29.14 -21.08
N LEU A 560 -14.30 28.43 -22.16
CA LEU A 560 -15.26 27.67 -22.95
C LEU A 560 -15.84 26.48 -22.17
N TRP A 561 -14.99 25.65 -21.54
CA TRP A 561 -15.43 24.45 -20.82
C TRP A 561 -16.16 24.74 -19.50
N GLU A 562 -15.68 25.72 -18.73
CA GLU A 562 -16.16 25.94 -17.36
C GLU A 562 -17.19 27.06 -17.23
N ARG A 563 -17.12 28.10 -18.07
CA ARG A 563 -17.91 29.33 -17.88
C ARG A 563 -18.97 29.57 -18.93
N SER A 564 -18.84 28.98 -20.11
CA SER A 564 -19.80 29.23 -21.19
C SER A 564 -21.17 28.58 -20.93
N TRP A 565 -21.23 27.50 -20.15
CA TRP A 565 -22.48 26.81 -19.81
C TRP A 565 -22.51 26.52 -18.31
N GLU A 566 -23.53 26.99 -17.59
CA GLU A 566 -23.72 26.67 -16.16
C GLU A 566 -24.21 25.24 -15.94
N ASP A 567 -24.05 24.74 -14.71
CA ASP A 567 -24.69 23.49 -14.30
C ASP A 567 -26.22 23.59 -14.38
N GLY A 568 -26.83 22.54 -14.94
CA GLY A 568 -28.27 22.51 -15.20
C GLY A 568 -28.73 23.47 -16.30
N ALA A 569 -27.83 23.93 -17.18
CA ALA A 569 -28.22 24.62 -18.42
C ALA A 569 -29.00 23.67 -19.35
N VAL A 570 -28.60 22.39 -19.43
CA VAL A 570 -29.28 21.38 -20.25
C VAL A 570 -30.37 20.69 -19.43
N LEU A 571 -31.62 20.93 -19.80
CA LEU A 571 -32.81 20.44 -19.11
C LEU A 571 -33.38 19.18 -19.75
N ARG A 572 -33.32 19.09 -21.09
CA ARG A 572 -33.92 18.01 -21.90
C ARG A 572 -35.39 17.75 -21.54
N ASP A 573 -36.12 18.79 -21.14
CA ASP A 573 -37.49 18.65 -20.64
C ASP A 573 -38.48 18.54 -21.81
N ARG A 574 -38.96 17.31 -22.02
CA ARG A 574 -39.95 16.98 -23.05
C ARG A 574 -41.33 17.59 -22.79
N THR A 575 -41.64 17.93 -21.55
CA THR A 575 -42.95 18.45 -21.15
C THR A 575 -43.05 19.94 -21.47
N SER A 576 -42.05 20.73 -21.07
CA SER A 576 -41.97 22.15 -21.42
C SER A 576 -41.50 22.39 -22.86
N GLY A 577 -40.85 21.41 -23.50
CA GLY A 577 -40.25 21.55 -24.82
C GLY A 577 -38.90 22.29 -24.80
N VAL A 578 -38.34 22.55 -23.61
CA VAL A 578 -37.06 23.25 -23.45
C VAL A 578 -35.93 22.24 -23.32
N PHE A 579 -35.03 22.22 -24.31
CA PHE A 579 -33.83 21.38 -24.26
C PHE A 579 -32.74 22.01 -23.40
N THR A 580 -32.49 23.31 -23.58
CA THR A 580 -31.48 24.09 -22.85
C THR A 580 -32.09 25.41 -22.39
N ASP A 581 -31.82 25.80 -21.15
CA ASP A 581 -32.12 27.12 -20.60
C ASP A 581 -31.11 28.16 -21.15
N PRO A 582 -31.55 29.10 -22.00
CA PRO A 582 -30.65 30.07 -22.62
C PRO A 582 -30.08 31.08 -21.63
N ASP A 583 -30.71 31.32 -20.48
CA ASP A 583 -30.23 32.26 -19.46
C ASP A 583 -28.97 31.75 -18.75
N LYS A 584 -28.68 30.46 -18.91
CA LYS A 584 -27.52 29.75 -18.35
C LYS A 584 -26.41 29.48 -19.37
N VAL A 585 -26.54 29.99 -20.59
CA VAL A 585 -25.53 29.86 -21.65
C VAL A 585 -24.94 31.22 -21.97
N HIS A 586 -23.66 31.36 -21.67
CA HIS A 586 -22.91 32.61 -21.69
C HIS A 586 -21.90 32.64 -22.81
N ARG A 587 -21.85 33.79 -23.47
CA ARG A 587 -20.82 34.09 -24.48
C ARG A 587 -19.51 34.42 -23.79
N ILE A 588 -18.44 33.79 -24.23
CA ILE A 588 -17.08 34.09 -23.83
C ILE A 588 -16.54 35.16 -24.76
N ASP A 589 -16.25 36.33 -24.19
CA ASP A 589 -15.57 37.44 -24.85
C ASP A 589 -14.14 37.53 -24.32
N HIS A 590 -13.19 37.14 -25.15
CA HIS A 590 -11.76 37.11 -24.84
C HIS A 590 -11.01 37.92 -25.90
N ASP A 591 -10.37 39.01 -25.48
CA ASP A 591 -9.50 39.85 -26.31
C ASP A 591 -8.09 39.87 -25.71
N GLY A 592 -7.31 38.85 -26.04
CA GLY A 592 -5.94 38.67 -25.55
C GLY A 592 -4.88 39.04 -26.58
N LYS A 593 -3.61 38.77 -26.23
CA LYS A 593 -2.46 39.11 -27.09
C LYS A 593 -2.35 38.15 -28.27
N TYR A 594 -2.63 36.87 -28.02
CA TYR A 594 -2.45 35.78 -29.00
C TYR A 594 -3.77 35.30 -29.60
N PHE A 595 -4.87 35.40 -28.86
CA PHE A 595 -6.19 34.92 -29.29
C PHE A 595 -7.26 35.99 -29.09
N LYS A 596 -8.17 36.07 -30.08
CA LYS A 596 -9.40 36.85 -30.00
C LYS A 596 -10.58 35.91 -30.23
N LEU A 597 -11.50 35.85 -29.30
CA LEU A 597 -12.65 34.94 -29.33
C LEU A 597 -13.89 35.66 -28.80
N ASN A 598 -14.98 35.56 -29.56
CA ASN A 598 -16.30 36.01 -29.12
C ASN A 598 -17.33 34.94 -29.52
N ALA A 599 -17.55 33.96 -28.64
CA ALA A 599 -18.37 32.79 -28.95
C ALA A 599 -18.98 32.16 -27.69
N ILE A 600 -20.08 31.43 -27.87
CA ILE A 600 -20.52 30.42 -26.90
C ILE A 600 -19.77 29.11 -27.20
N HIS A 601 -19.49 28.30 -26.19
CA HIS A 601 -19.02 26.93 -26.42
C HIS A 601 -20.11 26.14 -27.13
N LEU A 602 -19.73 25.29 -28.09
CA LEU A 602 -20.70 24.55 -28.91
C LEU A 602 -21.21 23.27 -28.25
N CYS A 603 -20.51 22.78 -27.25
CA CYS A 603 -20.85 21.56 -26.53
C CYS A 603 -21.52 21.89 -25.21
N GLU A 604 -22.53 21.11 -24.84
CA GLU A 604 -23.02 21.09 -23.46
C GLU A 604 -21.93 20.57 -22.50
N PRO A 605 -22.03 20.88 -21.19
CA PRO A 605 -21.10 20.38 -20.19
C PRO A 605 -20.93 18.86 -20.30
N SER A 606 -19.70 18.42 -20.54
CA SER A 606 -19.31 17.01 -20.56
C SER A 606 -19.01 16.51 -19.14
N PRO A 607 -18.90 15.19 -18.90
CA PRO A 607 -18.75 14.65 -17.55
C PRO A 607 -17.60 15.27 -16.73
N GLN A 608 -16.46 15.56 -17.35
CA GLN A 608 -15.34 16.24 -16.69
C GLN A 608 -15.35 17.77 -16.90
N ARG A 609 -16.08 18.26 -17.90
CA ARG A 609 -15.93 19.59 -18.52
C ARG A 609 -14.53 19.79 -19.11
N THR A 610 -13.55 20.11 -18.27
CA THR A 610 -12.13 20.15 -18.62
C THR A 610 -11.56 18.74 -18.54
N PRO A 611 -10.85 18.25 -19.58
CA PRO A 611 -10.25 16.92 -19.54
C PRO A 611 -9.14 16.88 -18.48
N VAL A 612 -8.76 15.69 -18.01
CA VAL A 612 -7.57 15.54 -17.14
C VAL A 612 -6.34 16.12 -17.84
N LEU A 613 -5.63 17.03 -17.18
CA LEU A 613 -4.53 17.77 -17.78
C LEU A 613 -3.17 17.13 -17.49
N PHE A 614 -2.54 16.60 -18.53
CA PHE A 614 -1.18 16.08 -18.51
C PHE A 614 -0.17 17.12 -19.01
N GLN A 615 1.08 17.03 -18.55
CA GLN A 615 2.18 17.86 -19.03
C GLN A 615 3.54 17.12 -18.90
N ALA A 616 4.53 17.46 -19.73
CA ALA A 616 5.84 16.79 -19.74
C ALA A 616 7.07 17.73 -19.89
N GLY A 617 6.90 19.02 -19.63
CA GLY A 617 7.95 20.04 -19.80
C GLY A 617 8.91 20.09 -18.63
N THR A 618 10.18 19.80 -18.90
CA THR A 618 11.25 19.71 -17.88
C THR A 618 11.99 21.03 -17.63
N SER A 619 11.87 22.01 -18.53
CA SER A 619 12.49 23.34 -18.37
C SER A 619 11.87 24.13 -17.21
N PRO A 620 12.56 25.13 -16.61
CA PRO A 620 12.00 25.90 -15.50
C PRO A 620 10.62 26.51 -15.80
N LYS A 621 10.43 27.06 -17.02
CA LYS A 621 9.13 27.59 -17.47
C LYS A 621 8.10 26.48 -17.70
N GLY A 622 8.54 25.31 -18.17
CA GLY A 622 7.71 24.11 -18.29
C GLY A 622 7.22 23.58 -16.94
N GLN A 623 8.11 23.48 -15.95
CA GLN A 623 7.75 23.05 -14.59
C GLN A 623 6.82 24.06 -13.90
N ALA A 624 7.03 25.37 -14.10
CA ALA A 624 6.11 26.39 -13.60
C ALA A 624 4.73 26.28 -14.26
N PHE A 625 4.69 26.07 -15.58
CA PHE A 625 3.44 25.83 -16.31
C PHE A 625 2.72 24.58 -15.79
N ALA A 626 3.45 23.49 -15.57
CA ALA A 626 2.93 22.25 -15.01
C ALA A 626 2.39 22.45 -13.59
N GLY A 627 3.15 23.10 -12.72
CA GLY A 627 2.73 23.43 -11.36
C GLY A 627 1.41 24.21 -11.35
N LYS A 628 1.21 25.11 -12.31
CA LYS A 628 -0.02 25.88 -12.44
C LYS A 628 -1.22 25.08 -12.98
N HIS A 629 -1.02 24.25 -14.01
CA HIS A 629 -2.13 23.68 -14.79
C HIS A 629 -2.26 22.16 -14.71
N ALA A 630 -1.15 21.42 -14.62
CA ALA A 630 -1.18 19.98 -14.77
C ALA A 630 -1.80 19.29 -13.55
N GLU A 631 -2.61 18.27 -13.79
CA GLU A 631 -3.05 17.29 -12.79
C GLU A 631 -2.12 16.08 -12.81
N CYS A 632 -1.56 15.76 -13.98
CA CYS A 632 -0.60 14.70 -14.19
C CYS A 632 0.67 15.23 -14.84
N VAL A 633 1.85 14.83 -14.36
CA VAL A 633 3.14 15.17 -14.98
C VAL A 633 3.93 13.92 -15.29
N PHE A 634 4.46 13.87 -16.50
CA PHE A 634 5.37 12.83 -16.93
C PHE A 634 6.82 13.29 -16.79
N ILE A 635 7.65 12.47 -16.16
CA ILE A 635 9.08 12.71 -16.02
C ILE A 635 9.90 11.50 -16.48
N GLY A 636 11.03 11.79 -17.12
CA GLY A 636 12.10 10.81 -17.33
C GLY A 636 13.08 10.80 -16.15
N GLY A 637 14.04 9.88 -16.22
CA GLY A 637 15.09 9.72 -15.23
C GLY A 637 15.65 8.30 -15.24
N HIS A 638 16.85 8.11 -14.70
CA HIS A 638 17.56 6.83 -14.80
C HIS A 638 17.62 6.05 -13.47
N ASN A 639 17.22 6.67 -12.35
CA ASN A 639 17.16 6.05 -11.02
C ASN A 639 16.10 6.70 -10.13
N ALA A 640 15.76 6.04 -9.03
CA ALA A 640 14.71 6.45 -8.12
C ALA A 640 15.02 7.79 -7.41
N GLU A 641 16.30 8.05 -7.10
CA GLU A 641 16.74 9.27 -6.42
C GLU A 641 16.64 10.50 -7.32
N GLN A 642 16.88 10.35 -8.63
CA GLN A 642 16.64 11.40 -9.61
C GLN A 642 15.16 11.71 -9.73
N HIS A 643 14.30 10.68 -9.82
CA HIS A 643 12.85 10.87 -9.78
C HIS A 643 12.40 11.58 -8.49
N ALA A 644 12.94 11.20 -7.31
CA ALA A 644 12.61 11.86 -6.04
C ALA A 644 12.89 13.37 -6.05
N ARG A 645 14.03 13.79 -6.62
CA ARG A 645 14.36 15.21 -6.76
C ARG A 645 13.40 15.94 -7.70
N SER A 646 13.10 15.34 -8.86
CA SER A 646 12.15 15.92 -9.83
C SER A 646 10.73 16.02 -9.25
N VAL A 647 10.27 14.99 -8.55
CA VAL A 647 8.98 14.97 -7.83
C VAL A 647 8.90 16.10 -6.83
N ALA A 648 9.94 16.29 -6.00
CA ALA A 648 9.99 17.36 -5.02
C ALA A 648 9.93 18.75 -5.68
N SER A 649 10.67 18.95 -6.78
CA SER A 649 10.67 20.21 -7.55
C SER A 649 9.28 20.53 -8.10
N LEU A 650 8.63 19.58 -8.77
CA LEU A 650 7.32 19.76 -9.39
C LEU A 650 6.23 20.06 -8.35
N ARG A 651 6.24 19.34 -7.22
CA ARG A 651 5.31 19.61 -6.11
C ARG A 651 5.52 20.98 -5.48
N ALA A 652 6.77 21.47 -5.43
CA ALA A 652 7.06 22.83 -5.00
C ALA A 652 6.50 23.88 -5.98
N GLN A 653 6.53 23.62 -7.29
CA GLN A 653 5.89 24.51 -8.29
C GLN A 653 4.37 24.57 -8.12
N ALA A 654 3.71 23.43 -7.85
CA ALA A 654 2.28 23.42 -7.54
C ALA A 654 1.96 24.28 -6.29
N THR A 655 2.76 24.13 -5.24
CA THR A 655 2.63 24.94 -4.01
C THR A 655 2.83 26.44 -4.29
N ALA A 656 3.81 26.80 -5.12
CA ALA A 656 4.06 28.19 -5.51
C ALA A 656 2.87 28.83 -6.27
N HIS A 657 2.04 28.01 -6.91
CA HIS A 657 0.80 28.44 -7.57
C HIS A 657 -0.45 28.29 -6.68
N GLY A 658 -0.29 28.01 -5.39
CA GLY A 658 -1.38 27.93 -4.42
C GLY A 658 -2.21 26.65 -4.49
N ARG A 659 -1.67 25.58 -5.11
CA ARG A 659 -2.32 24.26 -5.20
C ARG A 659 -1.78 23.31 -4.13
N ASP A 660 -2.58 22.28 -3.80
CA ASP A 660 -2.08 21.19 -2.97
C ASP A 660 -1.05 20.39 -3.80
N PRO A 661 0.17 20.14 -3.28
CA PRO A 661 1.17 19.36 -3.99
C PRO A 661 0.72 17.93 -4.33
N SER A 662 -0.28 17.39 -3.64
CA SER A 662 -0.85 16.07 -3.90
C SER A 662 -1.88 16.03 -5.04
N ASP A 663 -2.35 17.19 -5.51
CA ASP A 663 -3.18 17.34 -6.72
C ASP A 663 -2.37 17.03 -7.99
N LEU A 664 -1.04 17.02 -7.90
CA LEU A 664 -0.13 16.71 -8.99
C LEU A 664 0.31 15.23 -8.91
N LYS A 665 -0.22 14.38 -9.77
CA LYS A 665 0.21 12.99 -9.93
C LYS A 665 1.41 12.92 -10.86
N ILE A 666 2.49 12.28 -10.43
CA ILE A 666 3.74 12.26 -11.19
C ILE A 666 4.07 10.83 -11.61
N PHE A 667 4.26 10.63 -12.92
CA PHE A 667 4.53 9.36 -13.56
C PHE A 667 5.98 9.31 -14.05
N GLY A 668 6.71 8.26 -13.68
CA GLY A 668 8.06 8.01 -14.18
C GLY A 668 8.06 7.12 -15.42
N ALA A 669 8.87 7.47 -16.43
CA ALA A 669 9.10 6.59 -17.58
C ALA A 669 9.75 5.28 -17.14
N ILE A 670 9.32 4.16 -17.72
CA ILE A 670 9.94 2.86 -17.46
C ILE A 670 9.72 1.88 -18.61
N THR A 671 10.70 1.02 -18.86
CA THR A 671 10.58 -0.10 -19.81
C THR A 671 10.79 -1.40 -19.04
N VAL A 672 9.90 -2.37 -19.22
CA VAL A 672 10.00 -3.67 -18.53
C VAL A 672 10.17 -4.79 -19.55
N ILE A 673 11.16 -5.65 -19.31
CA ILE A 673 11.38 -6.88 -20.07
C ILE A 673 11.24 -8.03 -19.10
N VAL A 674 10.12 -8.73 -19.20
CA VAL A 674 9.76 -9.83 -18.32
C VAL A 674 9.82 -11.17 -19.06
N ALA A 675 10.27 -12.20 -18.38
CA ALA A 675 10.14 -13.59 -18.83
C ALA A 675 9.93 -14.49 -17.60
N PRO A 676 9.58 -15.78 -17.74
CA PRO A 676 9.35 -16.66 -16.59
C PRO A 676 10.55 -16.77 -15.62
N THR A 677 11.78 -16.53 -16.10
CA THR A 677 13.00 -16.52 -15.28
C THR A 677 13.88 -15.32 -15.62
N ASP A 678 14.72 -14.90 -14.66
CA ASP A 678 15.66 -13.79 -14.88
C ASP A 678 16.58 -14.05 -16.08
N ALA A 679 17.08 -15.29 -16.23
CA ALA A 679 17.96 -15.66 -17.34
C ALA A 679 17.30 -15.53 -18.72
N GLN A 680 16.03 -15.94 -18.82
CA GLN A 680 15.25 -15.78 -20.07
C GLN A 680 14.95 -14.30 -20.36
N ALA A 681 14.77 -13.48 -19.33
CA ALA A 681 14.54 -12.06 -19.51
C ALA A 681 15.80 -11.36 -20.04
N GLU A 682 16.99 -11.74 -19.54
CA GLU A 682 18.27 -11.25 -20.06
C GLU A 682 18.55 -11.71 -21.50
N GLU A 683 18.25 -12.98 -21.82
CA GLU A 683 18.34 -13.48 -23.20
C GLU A 683 17.42 -12.69 -24.14
N LYS A 684 16.20 -12.41 -23.70
CA LYS A 684 15.23 -11.59 -24.43
C LYS A 684 15.71 -10.14 -24.62
N LEU A 685 16.31 -9.52 -23.61
CA LEU A 685 16.93 -8.20 -23.75
C LEU A 685 18.05 -8.22 -24.80
N ALA A 686 18.91 -9.24 -24.79
CA ALA A 686 19.97 -9.40 -25.78
C ALA A 686 19.42 -9.60 -27.21
N ASP A 687 18.35 -10.39 -27.34
CA ASP A 687 17.63 -10.58 -28.60
C ASP A 687 17.09 -9.24 -29.12
N TYR A 688 16.37 -8.47 -28.30
CA TYR A 688 15.87 -7.14 -28.67
C TYR A 688 16.99 -6.19 -29.10
N LYS A 689 18.09 -6.11 -28.33
CA LYS A 689 19.25 -5.28 -28.69
C LYS A 689 19.82 -5.62 -30.07
N SER A 690 19.75 -6.88 -30.52
CA SER A 690 20.24 -7.30 -31.83
C SER A 690 19.47 -6.72 -33.03
N TYR A 691 18.22 -6.26 -32.82
CA TYR A 691 17.41 -5.59 -33.83
C TYR A 691 17.51 -4.06 -33.80
N GLY A 692 18.20 -3.51 -32.79
CA GLY A 692 18.40 -2.07 -32.61
C GLY A 692 18.96 -1.39 -33.86
N LEU A 693 18.44 -0.21 -34.19
CA LEU A 693 18.90 0.61 -35.31
C LEU A 693 19.46 1.95 -34.81
N ASN A 694 20.78 2.06 -34.78
CA ASN A 694 21.48 3.29 -34.37
C ASN A 694 21.11 4.50 -35.23
N GLU A 695 20.85 4.31 -36.53
CA GLU A 695 20.43 5.41 -37.42
C GLU A 695 19.13 6.08 -36.93
N GLY A 696 18.15 5.28 -36.49
CA GLY A 696 16.91 5.81 -35.90
C GLY A 696 17.14 6.45 -34.54
N ALA A 697 17.99 5.84 -33.70
CA ALA A 697 18.37 6.41 -32.41
C ALA A 697 19.05 7.79 -32.55
N LEU A 698 19.98 7.93 -33.50
CA LEU A 698 20.67 9.18 -33.79
C LEU A 698 19.73 10.24 -34.35
N ALA A 699 18.76 9.87 -35.20
CA ALA A 699 17.73 10.78 -35.67
C ALA A 699 16.89 11.33 -34.50
N LEU A 700 16.48 10.46 -33.58
CA LEU A 700 15.71 10.81 -32.39
C LEU A 700 16.49 11.74 -31.46
N LEU A 701 17.74 11.38 -31.13
CA LEU A 701 18.65 12.17 -30.29
C LEU A 701 18.93 13.54 -30.90
N SER A 702 19.18 13.59 -32.22
CA SER A 702 19.43 14.85 -32.92
C SER A 702 18.21 15.78 -32.87
N GLY A 703 16.99 15.23 -33.00
CA GLY A 703 15.77 16.03 -32.85
C GLY A 703 15.49 16.48 -31.42
N TRP A 704 15.81 15.67 -30.41
CA TRP A 704 15.63 16.06 -28.99
C TRP A 704 16.64 17.12 -28.53
N THR A 705 17.88 17.02 -29.01
CA THR A 705 18.97 17.93 -28.64
C THR A 705 19.04 19.17 -29.52
N GLY A 706 18.50 19.09 -30.74
CA GLY A 706 18.65 20.10 -31.79
C GLY A 706 20.03 20.09 -32.46
N MET A 707 20.88 19.10 -32.16
CA MET A 707 22.21 18.95 -32.71
C MET A 707 22.24 17.93 -33.84
N ASP A 708 22.95 18.22 -34.93
CA ASP A 708 23.20 17.22 -35.96
C ASP A 708 24.36 16.30 -35.54
N LEU A 709 24.02 15.12 -35.01
CA LEU A 709 25.02 14.14 -34.57
C LEU A 709 25.78 13.47 -35.73
N SER A 710 25.39 13.70 -36.99
CA SER A 710 26.10 13.15 -38.15
C SER A 710 27.46 13.83 -38.38
N GLU A 711 27.66 15.01 -37.79
CA GLU A 711 28.92 15.75 -37.85
C GLU A 711 29.96 15.27 -36.83
N LEU A 712 29.56 14.39 -35.89
CA LEU A 712 30.43 13.87 -34.83
C LEU A 712 30.99 12.49 -35.20
N ASP A 713 32.21 12.20 -34.71
CA ASP A 713 32.75 10.84 -34.75
C ASP A 713 31.98 9.96 -33.76
N MET A 714 31.60 8.75 -34.19
CA MET A 714 30.87 7.78 -33.35
C MET A 714 31.63 7.42 -32.08
N ASP A 715 32.96 7.48 -32.12
CA ASP A 715 33.83 7.15 -30.99
C ASP A 715 34.24 8.42 -30.19
N ALA A 716 33.74 9.60 -30.56
CA ALA A 716 33.94 10.82 -29.79
C ALA A 716 33.15 10.78 -28.47
N THR A 717 33.79 11.20 -27.38
CA THR A 717 33.11 11.37 -26.08
C THR A 717 32.24 12.60 -26.11
N VAL A 718 30.99 12.46 -25.66
CA VAL A 718 29.97 13.51 -25.77
C VAL A 718 30.32 14.79 -24.95
N GLN A 719 31.32 14.74 -24.04
CA GLN A 719 31.83 15.91 -23.30
C GLN A 719 32.50 16.99 -24.15
N GLN A 720 32.92 16.68 -25.39
CA GLN A 720 33.58 17.63 -26.28
C GLN A 720 32.60 18.55 -27.04
N VAL A 721 31.33 18.53 -26.66
CA VAL A 721 30.22 19.12 -27.40
C VAL A 721 29.55 20.21 -26.54
N GLU A 722 29.87 21.48 -26.81
CA GLU A 722 29.35 22.64 -26.06
C GLU A 722 27.93 23.03 -26.53
N SER A 723 26.89 22.58 -25.81
CA SER A 723 25.55 23.23 -25.85
C SER A 723 24.76 23.00 -24.56
N ASP A 724 24.03 24.02 -24.11
CA ASP A 724 23.25 24.04 -22.86
C ASP A 724 22.14 22.96 -22.80
N ALA A 725 21.61 22.53 -23.95
CA ALA A 725 20.61 21.45 -24.02
C ALA A 725 21.22 20.07 -23.70
N ILE A 726 22.54 19.95 -23.88
CA ILE A 726 23.26 18.69 -23.87
C ILE A 726 23.69 18.33 -22.43
N GLN A 727 23.97 19.31 -21.56
CA GLN A 727 24.46 19.03 -20.19
C GLN A 727 23.49 18.19 -19.32
N SER A 728 22.17 18.36 -19.48
CA SER A 728 21.18 17.58 -18.73
C SER A 728 21.11 16.13 -19.19
N ALA A 729 21.24 15.85 -20.49
CA ALA A 729 21.27 14.50 -21.04
C ALA A 729 22.64 13.83 -20.82
N LEU A 730 23.72 14.59 -20.93
CA LEU A 730 25.11 14.17 -20.74
C LEU A 730 25.46 13.72 -19.32
N SER A 731 24.89 14.38 -18.31
CA SER A 731 25.19 14.10 -16.91
C SER A 731 24.90 12.65 -16.49
N ALA A 732 24.08 11.92 -17.27
CA ALA A 732 23.72 10.53 -17.04
C ALA A 732 24.69 9.51 -17.66
N HIS A 733 25.55 9.90 -18.61
CA HIS A 733 26.35 8.97 -19.41
C HIS A 733 27.88 9.18 -19.32
N GLY A 734 28.36 10.12 -18.52
CA GLY A 734 29.77 10.21 -18.15
C GLY A 734 30.73 10.33 -19.35
N SER A 735 31.56 9.30 -19.55
CA SER A 735 32.56 9.20 -20.63
C SER A 735 32.08 8.40 -21.85
N ALA A 736 30.78 8.17 -22.00
CA ALA A 736 30.19 7.44 -23.12
C ALA A 736 30.50 8.09 -24.48
N THR A 737 30.63 7.25 -25.51
CA THR A 737 30.77 7.67 -26.90
C THR A 737 29.41 7.95 -27.54
N VAL A 738 29.38 8.63 -28.69
CA VAL A 738 28.14 8.80 -29.48
C VAL A 738 27.52 7.44 -29.84
N ARG A 739 28.36 6.41 -30.05
CA ARG A 739 27.93 5.02 -30.26
C ARG A 739 27.20 4.44 -29.06
N ASP A 740 27.79 4.51 -27.88
CA ASP A 740 27.18 3.97 -26.66
C ASP A 740 25.81 4.64 -26.41
N TRP A 741 25.73 5.95 -26.64
CA TRP A 741 24.49 6.70 -26.49
C TRP A 741 23.40 6.28 -27.48
N ALA A 742 23.77 6.05 -28.74
CA ALA A 742 22.84 5.55 -29.75
C ALA A 742 22.38 4.12 -29.45
N GLU A 743 23.30 3.24 -29.05
CA GLU A 743 23.03 1.83 -28.73
C GLU A 743 22.12 1.69 -27.52
N ASP A 744 22.36 2.46 -26.45
CA ASP A 744 21.51 2.47 -25.25
C ASP A 744 20.08 2.92 -25.55
N LEU A 745 19.89 3.84 -26.51
CA LEU A 745 18.55 4.31 -26.90
C LEU A 745 17.78 3.31 -27.79
N THR A 746 18.46 2.33 -28.39
CA THR A 746 17.78 1.40 -29.31
C THR A 746 16.69 0.58 -28.62
N VAL A 747 16.81 0.35 -27.32
CA VAL A 747 15.82 -0.35 -26.49
C VAL A 747 15.51 0.52 -25.28
N GLY A 748 14.23 0.84 -25.06
CA GLY A 748 13.77 1.52 -23.85
C GLY A 748 13.85 3.06 -23.84
N GLY A 749 14.40 3.67 -24.90
CA GLY A 749 14.36 5.12 -25.10
C GLY A 749 15.00 5.92 -23.95
N ALA A 750 14.31 6.96 -23.49
CA ALA A 750 14.81 7.86 -22.43
C ALA A 750 14.48 7.39 -21.00
N GLY A 751 13.94 6.18 -20.82
CA GLY A 751 13.58 5.60 -19.54
C GLY A 751 14.52 4.45 -19.11
N PRO A 752 14.52 4.08 -17.82
CA PRO A 752 15.29 2.94 -17.34
C PRO A 752 14.65 1.63 -17.81
N ILE A 753 15.49 0.64 -18.10
CA ILE A 753 15.06 -0.72 -18.43
C ILE A 753 15.15 -1.59 -17.17
N ILE A 754 14.05 -2.26 -16.84
CA ILE A 754 14.03 -3.29 -15.80
C ILE A 754 13.81 -4.65 -16.44
N THR A 755 14.79 -5.54 -16.25
CA THR A 755 14.77 -6.92 -16.73
C THR A 755 14.68 -7.90 -15.56
N GLY A 756 13.89 -8.97 -15.74
CA GLY A 756 13.82 -10.08 -14.77
C GLY A 756 12.57 -10.96 -14.89
N SER A 757 12.48 -11.91 -13.95
CA SER A 757 11.28 -12.69 -13.65
C SER A 757 10.17 -11.81 -13.07
N PRO A 758 8.91 -12.28 -13.02
CA PRO A 758 7.80 -11.47 -12.50
C PRO A 758 8.03 -11.01 -11.06
N GLU A 759 8.56 -11.88 -10.20
CA GLU A 759 8.95 -11.57 -8.83
C GLU A 759 10.05 -10.48 -8.80
N THR A 760 11.07 -10.60 -9.65
CA THR A 760 12.15 -9.60 -9.75
C THR A 760 11.61 -8.24 -10.21
N ILE A 761 10.73 -8.22 -11.22
CA ILE A 761 10.11 -6.99 -11.72
C ILE A 761 9.26 -6.34 -10.62
N ALA A 762 8.35 -7.09 -9.99
CA ALA A 762 7.46 -6.59 -8.95
C ALA A 762 8.26 -5.95 -7.79
N ASN A 763 9.27 -6.66 -7.28
CA ASN A 763 10.13 -6.15 -6.21
C ASN A 763 10.85 -4.86 -6.60
N LYS A 764 11.38 -4.77 -7.83
CA LYS A 764 12.09 -3.58 -8.30
C LYS A 764 11.14 -2.40 -8.48
N LEU A 765 9.94 -2.61 -9.02
CA LEU A 765 8.91 -1.57 -9.15
C LEU A 765 8.47 -1.04 -7.79
N GLU A 766 8.19 -1.92 -6.82
CA GLU A 766 7.83 -1.53 -5.45
C GLU A 766 8.94 -0.72 -4.76
N GLN A 767 10.19 -1.18 -4.87
CA GLN A 767 11.34 -0.47 -4.32
C GLN A 767 11.48 0.92 -4.96
N TRP A 768 11.37 1.01 -6.29
CA TRP A 768 11.49 2.26 -7.01
C TRP A 768 10.38 3.23 -6.62
N PHE A 769 9.14 2.74 -6.52
CA PHE A 769 7.99 3.52 -6.11
C PHE A 769 8.14 4.08 -4.69
N ALA A 770 8.63 3.26 -3.75
CA ALA A 770 8.85 3.67 -2.36
C ALA A 770 9.89 4.78 -2.21
N VAL A 771 10.96 4.76 -3.02
CA VAL A 771 12.06 5.74 -2.94
C VAL A 771 11.77 7.02 -3.73
N SER A 772 11.17 6.88 -4.90
CA SER A 772 11.02 8.00 -5.86
C SER A 772 9.92 8.99 -5.52
N GLY A 773 8.94 8.62 -4.69
CA GLY A 773 7.79 9.47 -4.39
C GLY A 773 6.85 9.69 -5.57
N LEU A 774 7.03 8.92 -6.66
CA LEU A 774 6.12 8.85 -7.80
C LEU A 774 4.70 8.46 -7.36
N ASP A 775 3.74 8.78 -8.21
CA ASP A 775 2.34 8.33 -8.11
C ASP A 775 2.08 7.14 -9.02
N GLY A 776 2.93 6.93 -10.03
CA GLY A 776 2.81 5.81 -10.95
C GLY A 776 3.95 5.71 -11.96
N PHE A 777 3.78 4.81 -12.92
CA PHE A 777 4.71 4.60 -14.02
C PHE A 777 4.02 4.74 -15.38
N ASN A 778 4.77 5.23 -16.36
CA ASN A 778 4.40 5.23 -17.77
C ASN A 778 5.25 4.18 -18.49
N LEU A 779 4.65 3.04 -18.80
CA LEU A 779 5.31 1.83 -19.30
C LEU A 779 5.49 1.91 -20.81
N ALA A 780 6.72 2.13 -21.27
CA ALA A 780 7.09 2.07 -22.68
C ALA A 780 7.23 0.61 -23.15
N TYR A 781 6.87 0.37 -24.42
CA TYR A 781 7.03 -0.94 -25.05
C TYR A 781 8.39 -1.09 -25.75
N THR A 782 8.83 -2.33 -25.91
CA THR A 782 9.93 -2.70 -26.82
C THR A 782 9.37 -3.35 -28.09
N VAL A 783 8.72 -4.50 -27.94
CA VAL A 783 8.04 -5.25 -29.01
C VAL A 783 6.54 -5.29 -28.74
N MET A 784 5.71 -4.92 -29.72
CA MET A 784 4.25 -4.87 -29.58
C MET A 784 3.57 -6.05 -30.31
N PRO A 785 2.55 -6.73 -29.73
CA PRO A 785 1.96 -6.52 -28.41
C PRO A 785 2.69 -7.25 -27.27
N GLU A 786 3.72 -8.04 -27.59
CA GLU A 786 4.41 -8.94 -26.66
C GLU A 786 4.74 -8.28 -25.30
N SER A 787 5.34 -7.09 -25.31
CA SER A 787 5.76 -6.41 -24.07
C SER A 787 4.59 -6.14 -23.14
N VAL A 788 3.46 -5.69 -23.70
CA VAL A 788 2.27 -5.33 -22.93
C VAL A 788 1.54 -6.59 -22.48
N GLU A 789 1.38 -7.57 -23.37
CA GLU A 789 0.74 -8.85 -23.04
C GLU A 789 1.49 -9.58 -21.94
N GLU A 790 2.81 -9.67 -22.01
CA GLU A 790 3.61 -10.35 -20.99
C GLU A 790 3.63 -9.58 -19.67
N PHE A 791 3.66 -8.25 -19.68
CA PHE A 791 3.52 -7.47 -18.45
C PHE A 791 2.17 -7.75 -17.78
N VAL A 792 1.08 -7.76 -18.56
CA VAL A 792 -0.27 -8.06 -18.07
C VAL A 792 -0.41 -9.50 -17.61
N ASP A 793 0.21 -10.46 -18.30
CA ASP A 793 0.05 -11.88 -18.01
C ASP A 793 0.96 -12.38 -16.89
N LEU A 794 2.12 -11.73 -16.70
CA LEU A 794 3.14 -12.19 -15.77
C LEU A 794 3.30 -11.26 -14.56
N VAL A 795 3.34 -9.94 -14.77
CA VAL A 795 3.67 -8.97 -13.69
C VAL A 795 2.44 -8.53 -12.92
N ILE A 796 1.33 -8.20 -13.59
CA ILE A 796 0.09 -7.76 -12.93
C ILE A 796 -0.41 -8.80 -11.91
N PRO A 797 -0.47 -10.11 -12.21
CA PRO A 797 -0.87 -11.10 -11.23
C PRO A 797 0.05 -11.12 -10.02
N GLU A 798 1.37 -10.99 -10.23
CA GLU A 798 2.37 -10.95 -9.17
C GLU A 798 2.14 -9.78 -8.20
N LEU A 799 1.86 -8.59 -8.74
CA LEU A 799 1.49 -7.40 -7.97
C LEU A 799 0.16 -7.58 -7.20
N GLN A 800 -0.69 -8.52 -7.61
CA GLN A 800 -2.01 -8.78 -7.01
C GLN A 800 -2.05 -10.00 -6.07
N VAL A 801 -0.98 -10.81 -6.01
CA VAL A 801 -0.97 -12.10 -5.28
C VAL A 801 -1.47 -11.95 -3.85
N ALA A 802 -1.03 -10.92 -3.14
CA ALA A 802 -1.41 -10.70 -1.74
C ALA A 802 -2.92 -10.47 -1.57
N MET A 803 -3.53 -9.67 -2.44
CA MET A 803 -4.97 -9.37 -2.40
C MET A 803 -5.80 -10.60 -2.75
N LEU A 804 -5.42 -11.32 -3.81
CA LEU A 804 -6.12 -12.52 -4.27
C LEU A 804 -6.01 -13.65 -3.24
N ALA A 805 -4.83 -13.84 -2.65
CA ALA A 805 -4.62 -14.82 -1.58
C ALA A 805 -5.50 -14.50 -0.37
N THR A 806 -5.54 -13.23 0.07
CA THR A 806 -6.38 -12.79 1.18
C THR A 806 -7.87 -13.05 0.90
N THR A 807 -8.31 -12.77 -0.33
CA THR A 807 -9.70 -12.99 -0.76
C THR A 807 -10.07 -14.47 -0.75
N ALA A 808 -9.17 -15.35 -1.23
CA ALA A 808 -9.36 -16.80 -1.18
C ALA A 808 -9.44 -17.32 0.27
N MET A 809 -8.57 -16.84 1.17
CA MET A 809 -8.60 -17.26 2.58
C MET A 809 -9.89 -16.83 3.27
N ALA A 810 -10.36 -15.61 2.99
CA ALA A 810 -11.64 -15.12 3.48
C ALA A 810 -12.82 -15.95 2.94
N ALA A 811 -12.80 -16.33 1.65
CA ALA A 811 -13.79 -17.21 1.06
C ALA A 811 -13.83 -18.59 1.74
N PHE A 812 -12.68 -19.20 2.02
CA PHE A 812 -12.60 -20.50 2.72
C PHE A 812 -13.09 -20.42 4.17
N ALA A 813 -12.80 -19.32 4.86
CA ALA A 813 -13.31 -19.07 6.20
C ALA A 813 -14.84 -18.87 6.18
N ALA A 814 -15.34 -18.04 5.25
CA ALA A 814 -16.76 -17.80 5.05
C ALA A 814 -17.53 -19.10 4.77
N ASN A 815 -16.93 -20.07 4.09
CA ASN A 815 -17.54 -21.38 3.88
C ASN A 815 -17.94 -22.07 5.20
N SER A 816 -17.04 -22.04 6.19
CA SER A 816 -17.27 -22.64 7.51
C SER A 816 -18.34 -21.88 8.30
N VAL A 817 -18.33 -20.55 8.19
CA VAL A 817 -19.30 -19.68 8.87
C VAL A 817 -20.70 -19.84 8.28
N LEU A 818 -20.86 -19.77 6.95
CA LEU A 818 -22.15 -19.89 6.27
C LEU A 818 -22.79 -21.27 6.49
N CYS A 819 -21.99 -22.34 6.44
CA CYS A 819 -22.45 -23.69 6.76
C CYS A 819 -22.96 -23.75 8.19
N ARG A 820 -22.19 -23.20 9.15
CA ARG A 820 -22.59 -23.19 10.55
C ARG A 820 -23.83 -22.34 10.81
N MET A 821 -23.97 -21.17 10.18
CA MET A 821 -25.18 -20.33 10.26
C MET A 821 -26.43 -21.07 9.78
N ALA A 822 -26.30 -21.83 8.69
CA ALA A 822 -27.41 -22.58 8.13
C ALA A 822 -27.83 -23.75 9.04
N LEU A 823 -26.85 -24.53 9.53
CA LEU A 823 -27.12 -25.78 10.25
C LEU A 823 -27.39 -25.59 11.75
N ARG A 824 -26.73 -24.62 12.41
CA ARG A 824 -26.95 -24.33 13.85
C ARG A 824 -28.37 -23.87 14.13
N ALA A 825 -28.91 -23.06 13.24
CA ALA A 825 -30.25 -22.50 13.37
C ALA A 825 -31.35 -23.42 12.81
N GLU A 826 -31.01 -24.67 12.45
CA GLU A 826 -31.93 -25.66 11.87
C GLU A 826 -32.72 -25.10 10.67
N LEU A 827 -32.07 -24.24 9.89
CA LEU A 827 -32.69 -23.59 8.73
C LEU A 827 -32.75 -24.51 7.51
N ILE A 828 -31.89 -25.54 7.49
CA ILE A 828 -31.75 -26.49 6.40
C ILE A 828 -31.04 -27.75 6.90
N ASP A 829 -31.43 -28.93 6.41
CA ASP A 829 -30.72 -30.17 6.74
C ASP A 829 -29.37 -30.24 5.99
N PRO A 830 -28.36 -30.94 6.56
CA PRO A 830 -27.03 -30.97 5.96
C PRO A 830 -26.96 -31.68 4.59
N ALA A 831 -27.85 -32.61 4.28
CA ALA A 831 -27.87 -33.28 2.99
C ALA A 831 -28.40 -32.33 1.89
N SER A 832 -29.47 -31.61 2.17
CA SER A 832 -30.03 -30.55 1.32
C SER A 832 -29.06 -29.37 1.18
N PHE A 833 -28.41 -28.93 2.27
CA PHE A 833 -27.38 -27.89 2.24
C PHE A 833 -26.23 -28.29 1.31
N THR A 834 -25.73 -29.51 1.44
CA THR A 834 -24.63 -30.02 0.59
C THR A 834 -25.04 -30.04 -0.88
N THR A 835 -26.26 -30.47 -1.17
CA THR A 835 -26.78 -30.55 -2.54
C THR A 835 -26.91 -29.16 -3.18
N LEU A 836 -27.51 -28.20 -2.49
CA LEU A 836 -27.66 -26.82 -2.97
C LEU A 836 -26.29 -26.11 -3.11
N ARG A 837 -25.39 -26.32 -2.14
CA ARG A 837 -24.02 -25.80 -2.18
C ARG A 837 -23.25 -26.32 -3.40
N LEU A 838 -23.29 -27.63 -3.66
CA LEU A 838 -22.64 -28.23 -4.81
C LEU A 838 -23.24 -27.71 -6.13
N PHE A 839 -24.57 -27.65 -6.22
CA PHE A 839 -25.26 -27.14 -7.41
C PHE A 839 -24.89 -25.68 -7.70
N ALA A 840 -24.91 -24.80 -6.70
CA ALA A 840 -24.52 -23.40 -6.86
C ALA A 840 -23.04 -23.24 -7.22
N GLY A 841 -22.16 -24.04 -6.60
CA GLY A 841 -20.73 -24.09 -6.94
C GLY A 841 -20.51 -24.53 -8.39
N THR A 842 -21.24 -25.56 -8.85
CA THR A 842 -21.22 -26.01 -10.25
C THR A 842 -21.59 -24.88 -11.21
N LEU A 843 -22.73 -24.20 -10.97
CA LEU A 843 -23.18 -23.11 -11.84
C LEU A 843 -22.17 -21.96 -11.87
N CYS A 844 -21.63 -21.56 -10.73
CA CYS A 844 -20.62 -20.51 -10.64
C CYS A 844 -19.33 -20.88 -11.38
N LEU A 845 -18.80 -22.08 -11.16
CA LEU A 845 -17.57 -22.53 -11.82
C LEU A 845 -17.76 -22.71 -13.34
N LEU A 846 -18.89 -23.27 -13.78
CA LEU A 846 -19.20 -23.37 -15.21
C LEU A 846 -19.34 -21.99 -15.85
N PHE A 847 -19.93 -21.02 -15.16
CA PHE A 847 -20.00 -19.64 -15.62
C PHE A 847 -18.61 -19.01 -15.75
N ILE A 848 -17.75 -19.14 -14.72
CA ILE A 848 -16.37 -18.64 -14.75
C ILE A 848 -15.58 -19.26 -15.91
N VAL A 849 -15.68 -20.58 -16.10
CA VAL A 849 -15.00 -21.28 -17.20
C VAL A 849 -15.53 -20.81 -18.55
N ALA A 850 -16.85 -20.68 -18.72
CA ALA A 850 -17.45 -20.21 -19.96
C ALA A 850 -17.03 -18.77 -20.32
N VAL A 851 -16.99 -17.88 -19.34
CA VAL A 851 -16.50 -16.50 -19.51
C VAL A 851 -15.01 -16.51 -19.89
N ARG A 852 -14.17 -17.28 -19.19
CA ARG A 852 -12.73 -17.40 -19.51
C ARG A 852 -12.48 -17.96 -20.90
N SER A 853 -13.19 -19.01 -21.31
CA SER A 853 -13.07 -19.57 -22.66
C SER A 853 -13.49 -18.56 -23.73
N LYS A 854 -14.58 -17.82 -23.51
CA LYS A 854 -15.04 -16.75 -24.41
C LYS A 854 -14.01 -15.61 -24.53
N MET A 855 -13.43 -15.17 -23.40
CA MET A 855 -12.39 -14.13 -23.40
C MET A 855 -11.12 -14.59 -24.12
N ARG A 856 -10.77 -15.88 -24.04
CA ARG A 856 -9.59 -16.47 -24.70
C ARG A 856 -9.84 -16.93 -26.15
N GLY A 857 -11.06 -16.80 -26.67
CA GLY A 857 -11.41 -17.26 -28.01
C GLY A 857 -11.27 -18.79 -28.21
N THR A 858 -11.37 -19.58 -27.15
CA THR A 858 -11.21 -21.05 -27.20
C THR A 858 -12.54 -21.78 -27.05
N ASP A 859 -12.69 -22.91 -27.74
CA ASP A 859 -13.87 -23.77 -27.61
C ASP A 859 -13.93 -24.43 -26.23
N TRP A 860 -15.05 -24.22 -25.52
CA TRP A 860 -15.30 -24.90 -24.25
C TRP A 860 -15.49 -26.41 -24.48
N ARG A 861 -14.67 -27.22 -23.81
CA ARG A 861 -14.82 -28.68 -23.75
C ARG A 861 -14.84 -29.13 -22.29
N PRO A 862 -15.90 -29.84 -21.84
CA PRO A 862 -15.92 -30.39 -20.48
C PRO A 862 -14.79 -31.40 -20.30
N ALA A 863 -14.00 -31.23 -19.24
CA ALA A 863 -12.93 -32.14 -18.87
C ALA A 863 -13.51 -33.50 -18.46
N LYS A 864 -12.78 -34.59 -18.75
CA LYS A 864 -13.20 -35.94 -18.36
C LYS A 864 -13.22 -36.06 -16.83
N PRO A 865 -14.24 -36.72 -16.24
CA PRO A 865 -14.29 -36.89 -14.79
C PRO A 865 -13.16 -37.79 -14.31
N VAL A 866 -12.43 -37.31 -13.31
CA VAL A 866 -11.51 -38.14 -12.53
C VAL A 866 -12.31 -38.68 -11.36
N TRP A 867 -12.85 -39.90 -11.49
CA TRP A 867 -13.76 -40.49 -10.49
C TRP A 867 -13.17 -40.53 -9.08
N LYS A 868 -11.85 -40.68 -8.93
CA LYS A 868 -11.18 -40.59 -7.62
C LYS A 868 -11.35 -39.19 -6.98
N SER A 869 -11.24 -38.12 -7.77
CA SER A 869 -11.46 -36.74 -7.34
C SER A 869 -12.94 -36.47 -7.06
N VAL A 870 -13.86 -36.99 -7.89
CA VAL A 870 -15.31 -36.87 -7.64
C VAL A 870 -15.71 -37.52 -6.32
N LEU A 871 -15.21 -38.73 -6.04
CA LEU A 871 -15.48 -39.44 -4.79
C LEU A 871 -14.88 -38.72 -3.58
N ALA A 872 -13.65 -38.24 -3.69
CA ALA A 872 -13.00 -37.46 -2.64
C ALA A 872 -13.74 -36.14 -2.35
N LEU A 873 -14.16 -35.42 -3.39
CA LEU A 873 -14.95 -34.19 -3.27
C LEU A 873 -16.31 -34.46 -2.62
N SER A 874 -16.99 -35.53 -3.03
CA SER A 874 -18.30 -35.92 -2.46
C SER A 874 -18.17 -36.28 -0.98
N ALA A 875 -17.14 -37.05 -0.62
CA ALA A 875 -16.86 -37.41 0.77
C ALA A 875 -16.52 -36.18 1.63
N TYR A 876 -15.72 -35.25 1.10
CA TYR A 876 -15.44 -33.97 1.76
C TYR A 876 -16.73 -33.20 2.03
N MET A 877 -17.52 -32.92 1.00
CA MET A 877 -18.67 -32.04 1.09
C MET A 877 -19.75 -32.57 2.04
N LEU A 878 -20.02 -33.88 1.98
CA LEU A 878 -20.98 -34.53 2.88
C LEU A 878 -20.49 -34.52 4.33
N CYS A 879 -19.28 -35.03 4.59
CA CYS A 879 -18.78 -35.11 5.96
C CYS A 879 -18.59 -33.71 6.58
N PHE A 880 -18.22 -32.71 5.78
CA PHE A 880 -18.11 -31.31 6.20
C PHE A 880 -19.44 -30.75 6.69
N SER A 881 -20.52 -30.92 5.91
CA SER A 881 -21.84 -30.39 6.30
C SER A 881 -22.39 -31.11 7.52
N PHE A 882 -22.32 -32.45 7.55
CA PHE A 882 -22.80 -33.21 8.72
C PHE A 882 -22.00 -32.87 9.99
N ALA A 883 -20.70 -32.63 9.89
CA ALA A 883 -19.88 -32.25 11.04
C ALA A 883 -20.30 -30.91 11.68
N TYR A 884 -20.73 -29.93 10.89
CA TYR A 884 -21.13 -28.60 11.38
C TYR A 884 -22.51 -28.51 12.04
N GLN A 885 -23.23 -29.63 12.14
CA GLN A 885 -24.40 -29.69 13.03
C GLN A 885 -24.00 -29.38 14.49
N SER A 886 -22.90 -30.00 14.98
CA SER A 886 -22.45 -29.86 16.38
C SER A 886 -21.15 -29.03 16.52
N LEU A 887 -20.23 -29.10 15.55
CA LEU A 887 -18.95 -28.38 15.67
C LEU A 887 -19.11 -26.85 15.57
N SER A 888 -18.31 -26.11 16.35
CA SER A 888 -18.12 -24.67 16.16
C SER A 888 -17.30 -24.38 14.90
N THR A 889 -17.42 -23.18 14.32
CA THR A 889 -16.70 -22.78 13.10
C THR A 889 -15.19 -22.95 13.26
N GLY A 890 -14.64 -22.50 14.39
CA GLY A 890 -13.22 -22.58 14.68
C GLY A 890 -12.71 -24.02 14.87
N SER A 891 -13.44 -24.85 15.64
CA SER A 891 -13.04 -26.25 15.86
C SER A 891 -13.14 -27.07 14.59
N GLY A 892 -14.22 -26.88 13.82
CA GLY A 892 -14.42 -27.53 12.54
C GLY A 892 -13.33 -27.16 11.54
N ALA A 893 -13.02 -25.87 11.38
CA ALA A 893 -11.98 -25.42 10.47
C ALA A 893 -10.58 -25.90 10.89
N LEU A 894 -10.27 -25.93 12.19
CA LEU A 894 -8.99 -26.41 12.69
C LEU A 894 -8.80 -27.92 12.44
N LEU A 895 -9.84 -28.73 12.68
CA LEU A 895 -9.83 -30.17 12.36
C LEU A 895 -9.71 -30.42 10.85
N LEU A 896 -10.44 -29.66 10.04
CA LEU A 896 -10.42 -29.76 8.59
C LEU A 896 -9.03 -29.49 8.04
N PHE A 897 -8.51 -28.27 8.25
CA PHE A 897 -7.23 -27.85 7.70
C PHE A 897 -6.05 -28.58 8.34
N GLY A 898 -6.14 -28.93 9.63
CA GLY A 898 -5.14 -29.80 10.27
C GLY A 898 -5.03 -31.16 9.56
N SER A 899 -6.14 -31.79 9.21
CA SER A 899 -6.17 -33.08 8.50
C SER A 899 -5.65 -32.96 7.06
N VAL A 900 -5.96 -31.85 6.38
CA VAL A 900 -5.45 -31.55 5.04
C VAL A 900 -3.93 -31.45 5.04
N GLN A 901 -3.37 -30.74 6.02
CA GLN A 901 -1.92 -30.63 6.15
C GLN A 901 -1.28 -32.00 6.44
N LEU A 902 -1.89 -32.82 7.32
CA LEU A 902 -1.40 -34.16 7.61
C LEU A 902 -1.31 -35.04 6.36
N ILE A 903 -2.31 -35.03 5.46
CA ILE A 903 -2.26 -35.84 4.23
C ILE A 903 -1.26 -35.29 3.21
N MET A 904 -1.11 -33.97 3.10
CA MET A 904 -0.08 -33.38 2.23
C MET A 904 1.33 -33.73 2.71
N ILE A 905 1.59 -33.59 4.01
CA ILE A 905 2.86 -33.94 4.65
C ILE A 905 3.15 -35.44 4.51
N SER A 906 2.17 -36.30 4.79
CA SER A 906 2.33 -37.76 4.64
C SER A 906 2.70 -38.14 3.22
N THR A 907 2.10 -37.48 2.23
CA THR A 907 2.39 -37.74 0.81
C THR A 907 3.80 -37.27 0.42
N ALA A 908 4.25 -36.12 0.92
CA ALA A 908 5.61 -35.63 0.74
C ALA A 908 6.65 -36.63 1.25
N ILE A 909 6.42 -37.21 2.44
CA ILE A 909 7.27 -38.26 3.03
C ILE A 909 7.30 -39.51 2.14
N ILE A 910 6.12 -39.99 1.70
CA ILE A 910 6.00 -41.19 0.86
C ILE A 910 6.72 -41.00 -0.50
N ARG A 911 6.76 -39.78 -1.02
CA ARG A 911 7.49 -39.42 -2.25
C ARG A 911 9.01 -39.29 -2.07
N GLY A 912 9.53 -39.53 -0.87
CA GLY A 912 10.96 -39.57 -0.59
C GLY A 912 11.56 -38.25 -0.10
N GLU A 913 10.74 -37.26 0.28
CA GLU A 913 11.25 -36.03 0.89
C GLU A 913 11.85 -36.33 2.28
N ARG A 914 13.11 -35.93 2.48
CA ARG A 914 13.79 -36.12 3.77
C ARG A 914 13.39 -35.03 4.74
N LEU A 915 12.70 -35.43 5.80
CA LEU A 915 12.34 -34.54 6.90
C LEU A 915 13.50 -34.35 7.89
N SER A 916 13.66 -33.12 8.35
CA SER A 916 14.63 -32.72 9.36
C SER A 916 14.03 -32.97 10.74
N MET A 917 14.89 -32.94 11.75
CA MET A 917 14.45 -33.01 13.13
C MET A 917 13.40 -31.92 13.47
N LEU A 918 13.54 -30.72 12.89
CA LEU A 918 12.62 -29.60 13.12
C LEU A 918 11.22 -29.88 12.56
N ALA A 919 11.12 -30.53 11.40
CA ALA A 919 9.83 -30.91 10.84
C ALA A 919 9.16 -32.03 11.62
N TRP A 920 9.92 -33.00 12.12
CA TRP A 920 9.38 -34.03 13.01
C TRP A 920 8.81 -33.42 14.30
N VAL A 921 9.50 -32.42 14.86
CA VAL A 921 8.99 -31.65 16.00
C VAL A 921 7.72 -30.88 15.60
N GLY A 922 7.72 -30.20 14.46
CA GLY A 922 6.56 -29.47 13.95
C GLY A 922 5.32 -30.36 13.76
N ILE A 923 5.47 -31.53 13.13
CA ILE A 923 4.39 -32.53 12.97
C ILE A 923 3.89 -32.99 14.33
N SER A 924 4.79 -33.28 15.27
CA SER A 924 4.43 -33.78 16.60
C SER A 924 3.65 -32.73 17.40
N VAL A 925 4.06 -31.46 17.35
CA VAL A 925 3.37 -30.34 17.99
C VAL A 925 2.03 -30.05 17.33
N ALA A 926 1.97 -30.13 15.99
CA ALA A 926 0.72 -29.92 15.27
C ALA A 926 -0.33 -30.99 15.61
N GLY A 927 0.13 -32.25 15.63
CA GLY A 927 -0.66 -33.41 16.01
C GLY A 927 -1.11 -33.36 17.47
N SER A 928 -0.25 -32.91 18.40
CA SER A 928 -0.63 -32.77 19.80
C SER A 928 -1.71 -31.71 20.00
N GLY A 929 -1.71 -30.62 19.22
CA GLY A 929 -2.78 -29.63 19.20
C GLY A 929 -4.13 -30.21 18.77
N LEU A 930 -4.15 -31.05 17.72
CA LEU A 930 -5.37 -31.71 17.26
C LEU A 930 -5.86 -32.76 18.26
N VAL A 931 -4.95 -33.56 18.83
CA VAL A 931 -5.27 -34.53 19.89
C VAL A 931 -5.81 -33.82 21.13
N TYR A 932 -5.19 -32.70 21.50
CA TYR A 932 -5.66 -31.87 22.60
C TYR A 932 -7.06 -31.33 22.33
N LEU A 933 -7.36 -30.87 21.10
CA LEU A 933 -8.68 -30.39 20.74
C LEU A 933 -9.77 -31.44 20.96
N VAL A 934 -9.53 -32.70 20.60
CA VAL A 934 -10.53 -33.79 20.68
C VAL A 934 -10.47 -34.63 21.97
N SER A 935 -9.50 -34.36 22.86
CA SER A 935 -9.37 -35.12 24.11
C SER A 935 -10.62 -35.04 25.01
N PRO A 936 -10.92 -36.04 25.87
CA PRO A 936 -12.12 -35.98 26.71
C PRO A 936 -12.14 -34.75 27.64
N GLY A 937 -13.26 -34.01 27.68
CA GLY A 937 -13.43 -32.84 28.54
C GLY A 937 -14.75 -32.11 28.28
N ILE A 938 -15.19 -31.24 29.20
CA ILE A 938 -16.50 -30.55 29.14
C ILE A 938 -16.67 -29.72 27.86
N GLN A 939 -15.57 -29.14 27.36
CA GLN A 939 -15.54 -28.33 26.15
C GLN A 939 -15.05 -29.12 24.91
N ALA A 940 -15.00 -30.45 24.99
CA ALA A 940 -14.58 -31.28 23.86
C ALA A 940 -15.64 -31.23 22.74
N PRO A 941 -15.22 -31.10 21.47
CA PRO A 941 -16.13 -31.33 20.36
C PRO A 941 -16.59 -32.79 20.38
N GLU A 942 -17.83 -33.03 19.97
CA GLU A 942 -18.40 -34.37 19.98
C GLU A 942 -17.58 -35.35 19.10
N PRO A 943 -17.31 -36.58 19.57
CA PRO A 943 -16.41 -37.51 18.87
C PRO A 943 -16.87 -37.87 17.45
N MET A 944 -18.18 -38.08 17.25
CA MET A 944 -18.74 -38.44 15.95
C MET A 944 -18.53 -37.32 14.92
N TYR A 945 -18.92 -36.10 15.27
CA TYR A 945 -18.81 -34.93 14.40
C TYR A 945 -17.35 -34.52 14.16
N SER A 946 -16.48 -34.70 15.17
CA SER A 946 -15.03 -34.56 15.02
C SER A 946 -14.46 -35.55 14.02
N ALA A 947 -14.87 -36.83 14.09
CA ALA A 947 -14.45 -37.86 13.15
C ALA A 947 -14.91 -37.56 11.72
N LEU A 948 -16.15 -37.08 11.54
CA LEU A 948 -16.65 -36.63 10.24
C LEU A 948 -15.80 -35.49 9.68
N MET A 949 -15.44 -34.49 10.48
CA MET A 949 -14.60 -33.38 10.02
C MET A 949 -13.17 -33.82 9.65
N LEU A 950 -12.59 -34.76 10.40
CA LEU A 950 -11.29 -35.36 10.05
C LEU A 950 -11.37 -36.08 8.69
N VAL A 951 -12.42 -36.88 8.47
CA VAL A 951 -12.66 -37.54 7.17
C VAL A 951 -12.83 -36.49 6.07
N ALA A 952 -13.56 -35.40 6.34
CA ALA A 952 -13.73 -34.32 5.38
C ALA A 952 -12.38 -33.71 4.99
N GLY A 953 -11.49 -33.46 5.94
CA GLY A 953 -10.18 -32.88 5.69
C GLY A 953 -9.22 -33.82 4.96
N LEU A 954 -9.22 -35.11 5.31
CA LEU A 954 -8.47 -36.13 4.56
C LEU A 954 -8.96 -36.25 3.11
N ALA A 955 -10.28 -36.24 2.90
CA ALA A 955 -10.89 -36.29 1.58
C ALA A 955 -10.57 -35.03 0.76
N TRP A 956 -10.59 -33.84 1.38
CA TRP A 956 -10.21 -32.59 0.73
C TRP A 956 -8.72 -32.56 0.35
N GLY A 957 -7.83 -33.03 1.22
CA GLY A 957 -6.42 -33.09 0.89
C GLY A 957 -6.11 -34.14 -0.19
N ALA A 958 -6.81 -35.29 -0.20
CA ALA A 958 -6.74 -36.25 -1.30
C ALA A 958 -7.24 -35.64 -2.63
N TYR A 959 -8.37 -34.94 -2.60
CA TYR A 959 -8.89 -34.18 -3.74
C TYR A 959 -7.86 -33.18 -4.27
N SER A 960 -7.22 -32.42 -3.38
CA SER A 960 -6.19 -31.43 -3.72
C SER A 960 -4.97 -32.08 -4.39
N LEU A 961 -4.54 -33.25 -3.91
CA LEU A 961 -3.43 -34.01 -4.50
C LEU A 961 -3.76 -34.58 -5.88
N PHE A 962 -5.01 -35.02 -6.11
CA PHE A 962 -5.46 -35.49 -7.41
C PHE A 962 -5.70 -34.36 -8.42
N GLY A 963 -6.04 -33.15 -7.94
CA GLY A 963 -6.33 -31.98 -8.76
C GLY A 963 -5.10 -31.32 -9.40
N LEU A 964 -3.88 -31.67 -8.98
CA LEU A 964 -2.61 -31.12 -9.49
C LEU A 964 -2.16 -31.71 -10.85
N GLN A 965 -3.03 -32.44 -11.55
CA GLN A 965 -2.69 -33.09 -12.83
C GLN A 965 -3.64 -32.62 -13.95
N GLY A 966 -3.30 -31.50 -14.60
CA GLY A 966 -3.98 -31.00 -15.81
C GLY A 966 -3.70 -29.51 -16.09
N ASP A 967 -3.85 -29.10 -17.36
CA ASP A 967 -3.54 -27.73 -17.82
C ASP A 967 -4.57 -26.67 -17.38
N ASP A 968 -5.77 -27.07 -16.92
CA ASP A 968 -6.82 -26.17 -16.40
C ASP A 968 -7.48 -26.71 -15.11
N PRO A 969 -6.95 -26.32 -13.94
CA PRO A 969 -7.49 -26.73 -12.63
C PRO A 969 -8.91 -26.24 -12.35
N THR A 970 -9.31 -25.09 -12.91
CA THR A 970 -10.64 -24.52 -12.69
C THR A 970 -11.70 -25.31 -13.44
N SER A 971 -11.44 -25.66 -14.71
CA SER A 971 -12.33 -26.52 -15.51
C SER A 971 -12.42 -27.95 -14.96
N ALA A 972 -11.31 -28.51 -14.48
CA ALA A 972 -11.31 -29.81 -13.80
C ALA A 972 -12.20 -29.78 -12.53
N THR A 973 -12.09 -28.72 -11.74
CA THR A 973 -12.91 -28.52 -10.53
C THR A 973 -14.39 -28.34 -10.87
N ALA A 974 -14.73 -27.58 -11.90
CA ALA A 974 -16.11 -27.41 -12.37
C ALA A 974 -16.77 -28.75 -12.71
N ASN A 975 -16.06 -29.63 -13.42
CA ASN A 975 -16.54 -30.97 -13.75
C ASN A 975 -16.67 -31.86 -12.51
N ASN A 976 -15.70 -31.84 -11.59
CA ASN A 976 -15.79 -32.62 -10.36
C ASN A 976 -17.03 -32.23 -9.52
N PHE A 977 -17.34 -30.93 -9.43
CA PHE A 977 -18.56 -30.43 -8.78
C PHE A 977 -19.83 -30.91 -9.49
N LEU A 978 -19.86 -30.85 -10.83
CA LEU A 978 -20.99 -31.34 -11.64
C LEU A 978 -21.28 -32.82 -11.37
N TYR A 979 -20.26 -33.68 -11.31
CA TYR A 979 -20.43 -35.11 -11.07
C TYR A 979 -20.62 -35.48 -9.58
N ALA A 980 -20.19 -34.62 -8.65
CA ALA A 980 -20.46 -34.80 -7.22
C ALA A 980 -21.90 -34.43 -6.84
N THR A 981 -22.53 -33.51 -7.57
CA THR A 981 -23.90 -33.03 -7.28
C THR A 981 -24.94 -34.16 -7.26
N PRO A 982 -24.99 -35.10 -8.22
CA PRO A 982 -25.90 -36.25 -8.15
C PRO A 982 -25.67 -37.17 -6.95
N VAL A 983 -24.42 -37.31 -6.49
CA VAL A 983 -24.09 -38.12 -5.31
C VAL A 983 -24.69 -37.50 -4.05
N ALA A 984 -24.57 -36.18 -3.89
CA ALA A 984 -25.19 -35.46 -2.77
C ALA A 984 -26.72 -35.51 -2.83
N LEU A 985 -27.30 -35.37 -4.03
CA LEU A 985 -28.74 -35.49 -4.23
C LEU A 985 -29.27 -36.88 -3.82
N LEU A 986 -28.56 -37.96 -4.16
CA LEU A 986 -28.92 -39.32 -3.73
C LEU A 986 -28.93 -39.44 -2.20
N VAL A 987 -27.96 -38.84 -1.51
CA VAL A 987 -27.93 -38.83 -0.03
C VAL A 987 -29.12 -38.05 0.54
N SER A 988 -29.45 -36.89 -0.04
CA SER A 988 -30.62 -36.10 0.35
C SER A 988 -31.95 -36.86 0.13
N LEU A 989 -32.05 -37.65 -0.95
CA LEU A 989 -33.21 -38.50 -1.20
C LEU A 989 -33.31 -39.68 -0.22
N ILE A 990 -32.18 -40.28 0.17
CA ILE A 990 -32.13 -41.35 1.17
C ILE A 990 -32.52 -40.81 2.55
N ASP A 991 -32.08 -39.59 2.89
CA ASP A 991 -32.41 -38.90 4.15
C ASP A 991 -33.72 -38.08 4.07
N SER A 992 -34.59 -38.41 3.11
CA SER A 992 -35.81 -37.65 2.81
C SER A 992 -36.78 -37.53 4.00
N SER A 993 -36.71 -38.44 4.97
CA SER A 993 -37.49 -38.36 6.21
C SER A 993 -37.09 -37.21 7.15
N ASN A 994 -35.88 -36.68 7.04
CA ASN A 994 -35.35 -35.57 7.85
C ASN A 994 -35.19 -34.26 7.05
N MET A 995 -35.66 -34.26 5.80
CA MET A 995 -35.47 -33.14 4.87
C MET A 995 -36.23 -31.90 5.33
N HIS A 996 -35.50 -30.81 5.54
CA HIS A 996 -36.08 -29.50 5.85
C HIS A 996 -35.27 -28.39 5.17
N LEU A 997 -35.99 -27.42 4.60
CA LEU A 997 -35.39 -26.33 3.84
C LEU A 997 -36.22 -25.05 4.03
N THR A 998 -35.59 -24.03 4.59
CA THR A 998 -36.15 -22.67 4.65
C THR A 998 -35.49 -21.77 3.62
N TRP A 999 -36.13 -20.64 3.29
CA TRP A 999 -35.55 -19.64 2.39
C TRP A 999 -34.19 -19.11 2.87
N PRO A 1000 -34.00 -18.71 4.16
CA PRO A 1000 -32.69 -18.30 4.65
C PRO A 1000 -31.63 -19.41 4.58
N GLY A 1001 -32.00 -20.65 4.93
CA GLY A 1001 -31.10 -21.81 4.85
C GLY A 1001 -30.65 -22.10 3.42
N GLY A 1002 -31.57 -22.01 2.46
CA GLY A 1002 -31.27 -22.10 1.03
C GLY A 1002 -30.33 -21.00 0.56
N LEU A 1003 -30.54 -19.75 0.97
CA LEU A 1003 -29.66 -18.63 0.63
C LEU A 1003 -28.23 -18.83 1.16
N PHE A 1004 -28.06 -19.29 2.40
CA PHE A 1004 -26.74 -19.61 2.94
C PHE A 1004 -26.05 -20.75 2.17
N ALA A 1005 -26.79 -21.78 1.77
CA ALA A 1005 -26.26 -22.87 0.95
C ALA A 1005 -25.81 -22.39 -0.44
N LEU A 1006 -26.63 -21.56 -1.10
CA LEU A 1006 -26.30 -20.96 -2.39
C LEU A 1006 -25.09 -20.03 -2.29
N ALA A 1007 -25.01 -19.18 -1.25
CA ALA A 1007 -23.87 -18.29 -1.01
C ALA A 1007 -22.58 -19.07 -0.71
N SER A 1008 -22.64 -20.10 0.13
CA SER A 1008 -21.51 -21.01 0.40
C SER A 1008 -21.06 -21.75 -0.87
N GLY A 1009 -21.99 -22.12 -1.74
CA GLY A 1009 -21.69 -22.76 -3.02
C GLY A 1009 -21.03 -21.81 -4.01
N ALA A 1010 -21.65 -20.67 -4.29
CA ALA A 1010 -21.18 -19.73 -5.31
C ALA A 1010 -19.94 -18.96 -4.87
N LEU A 1011 -19.95 -18.34 -3.68
CA LEU A 1011 -18.88 -17.45 -3.23
C LEU A 1011 -17.70 -18.24 -2.65
N ALA A 1012 -18.00 -19.15 -1.71
CA ALA A 1012 -16.95 -19.79 -0.93
C ALA A 1012 -16.31 -20.98 -1.65
N SER A 1013 -17.12 -21.74 -2.41
CA SER A 1013 -16.64 -22.92 -3.15
C SER A 1013 -16.37 -22.60 -4.63
N GLY A 1014 -17.24 -21.85 -5.31
CA GLY A 1014 -17.09 -21.52 -6.72
C GLY A 1014 -15.99 -20.47 -6.96
N ALA A 1015 -16.25 -19.22 -6.60
CA ALA A 1015 -15.30 -18.13 -6.75
C ALA A 1015 -14.03 -18.35 -5.90
N GLY A 1016 -14.18 -18.77 -4.65
CA GLY A 1016 -13.04 -19.05 -3.75
C GLY A 1016 -12.04 -20.06 -4.31
N TYR A 1017 -12.48 -21.18 -4.89
CA TYR A 1017 -11.56 -22.14 -5.52
C TYR A 1017 -10.95 -21.60 -6.80
N ALA A 1018 -11.72 -20.89 -7.64
CA ALA A 1018 -11.17 -20.27 -8.86
C ALA A 1018 -10.04 -19.27 -8.54
N ILE A 1019 -10.24 -18.41 -7.54
CA ILE A 1019 -9.23 -17.44 -7.07
C ILE A 1019 -8.03 -18.18 -6.48
N TRP A 1020 -8.25 -19.16 -5.61
CA TRP A 1020 -7.16 -19.90 -4.97
C TRP A 1020 -6.28 -20.64 -5.99
N TYR A 1021 -6.88 -21.29 -6.99
CA TYR A 1021 -6.11 -21.96 -8.03
C TYR A 1021 -5.35 -20.97 -8.93
N ALA A 1022 -5.84 -19.73 -9.10
CA ALA A 1022 -5.06 -18.69 -9.76
C ALA A 1022 -3.85 -18.28 -8.91
N VAL A 1023 -4.04 -18.04 -7.61
CA VAL A 1023 -2.95 -17.72 -6.67
C VAL A 1023 -1.87 -18.81 -6.63
N LEU A 1024 -2.28 -20.09 -6.58
CA LEU A 1024 -1.36 -21.23 -6.52
C LEU A 1024 -0.38 -21.31 -7.71
N GLN A 1025 -0.67 -20.66 -8.84
CA GLN A 1025 0.24 -20.60 -9.98
C GLN A 1025 1.43 -19.67 -9.74
N HIS A 1026 1.30 -18.72 -8.82
CA HIS A 1026 2.27 -17.66 -8.55
C HIS A 1026 3.00 -17.83 -7.22
N ILE A 1027 2.59 -18.79 -6.38
CA ILE A 1027 3.20 -18.99 -5.06
C ILE A 1027 3.72 -20.42 -4.89
N LYS A 1028 4.86 -20.54 -4.19
CA LYS A 1028 5.40 -21.85 -3.79
C LYS A 1028 4.39 -22.60 -2.91
N ALA A 1029 4.38 -23.94 -2.98
CA ALA A 1029 3.50 -24.78 -2.18
C ALA A 1029 3.64 -24.54 -0.66
N THR A 1030 4.83 -24.15 -0.21
CA THR A 1030 5.10 -23.74 1.17
C THR A 1030 4.36 -22.47 1.56
N THR A 1031 4.44 -21.43 0.73
CA THR A 1031 3.72 -20.16 0.92
C THR A 1031 2.21 -20.40 0.93
N ALA A 1032 1.71 -21.25 0.02
CA ALA A 1032 0.31 -21.64 -0.02
C ALA A 1032 -0.14 -22.34 1.27
N ALA A 1033 0.66 -23.29 1.76
CA ALA A 1033 0.38 -23.98 3.02
C ALA A 1033 0.38 -23.02 4.21
N VAL A 1034 1.32 -22.07 4.28
CA VAL A 1034 1.35 -21.02 5.32
C VAL A 1034 0.10 -20.14 5.25
N MET A 1035 -0.30 -19.69 4.06
CA MET A 1035 -1.50 -18.85 3.90
C MET A 1035 -2.76 -19.55 4.38
N GLN A 1036 -2.93 -20.85 4.08
CA GLN A 1036 -4.07 -21.65 4.54
C GLN A 1036 -4.16 -21.80 6.06
N LEU A 1037 -3.08 -21.59 6.80
CA LEU A 1037 -3.10 -21.56 8.28
C LEU A 1037 -3.92 -20.40 8.85
N SER A 1038 -4.18 -19.37 8.05
CA SER A 1038 -5.04 -18.26 8.46
C SER A 1038 -6.53 -18.65 8.48
N VAL A 1039 -6.96 -19.66 7.70
CA VAL A 1039 -8.38 -19.98 7.53
C VAL A 1039 -9.06 -20.41 8.83
N PRO A 1040 -8.48 -21.28 9.68
CA PRO A 1040 -9.08 -21.62 10.98
C PRO A 1040 -9.26 -20.41 11.90
N ALA A 1041 -8.30 -19.49 11.92
CA ALA A 1041 -8.37 -18.27 12.73
C ALA A 1041 -9.46 -17.32 12.22
N LEU A 1042 -9.55 -17.12 10.90
CA LEU A 1042 -10.60 -16.33 10.26
C LEU A 1042 -12.00 -16.95 10.46
N ALA A 1043 -12.12 -18.27 10.37
CA ALA A 1043 -13.37 -18.98 10.62
C ALA A 1043 -13.81 -18.87 12.09
N ALA A 1044 -12.86 -18.98 13.03
CA ALA A 1044 -13.12 -18.77 14.46
C ALA A 1044 -13.58 -17.33 14.73
N LEU A 1045 -12.90 -16.33 14.16
CA LEU A 1045 -13.29 -14.92 14.27
C LEU A 1045 -14.69 -14.67 13.69
N GLY A 1046 -15.01 -15.26 12.53
CA GLY A 1046 -16.35 -15.18 11.95
C GLY A 1046 -17.42 -15.86 12.83
N GLY A 1047 -17.08 -16.98 13.49
CA GLY A 1047 -17.94 -17.62 14.49
C GLY A 1047 -18.20 -16.75 15.70
N VAL A 1048 -17.18 -16.03 16.19
CA VAL A 1048 -17.33 -15.09 17.30
C VAL A 1048 -18.21 -13.90 16.88
N LEU A 1049 -17.89 -13.24 15.76
CA LEU A 1049 -18.55 -12.01 15.34
C LEU A 1049 -19.99 -12.21 14.84
N LEU A 1050 -20.25 -13.28 14.09
CA LEU A 1050 -21.53 -13.48 13.40
C LEU A 1050 -22.43 -14.52 14.07
N LEU A 1051 -21.87 -15.42 14.88
CA LEU A 1051 -22.59 -16.51 15.53
C LEU A 1051 -22.50 -16.46 17.06
N ALA A 1052 -21.78 -15.51 17.63
CA ALA A 1052 -21.51 -15.43 19.07
C ALA A 1052 -21.00 -16.75 19.65
N GLU A 1053 -20.16 -17.48 18.90
CA GLU A 1053 -19.54 -18.71 19.42
C GLU A 1053 -18.44 -18.37 20.43
N PRO A 1054 -18.38 -19.05 21.59
CA PRO A 1054 -17.43 -18.74 22.63
C PRO A 1054 -16.00 -19.14 22.23
N LEU A 1055 -15.05 -18.23 22.43
CA LEU A 1055 -13.63 -18.52 22.26
C LEU A 1055 -13.11 -19.29 23.48
N THR A 1056 -13.08 -20.62 23.39
CA THR A 1056 -12.60 -21.45 24.51
C THR A 1056 -11.07 -21.46 24.58
N LEU A 1057 -10.52 -21.45 25.80
CA LEU A 1057 -9.08 -21.63 26.03
C LEU A 1057 -8.56 -22.91 25.33
N ARG A 1058 -9.40 -23.95 25.30
CA ARG A 1058 -9.12 -25.20 24.60
C ARG A 1058 -8.90 -25.00 23.11
N LEU A 1059 -9.78 -24.26 22.43
CA LEU A 1059 -9.66 -23.95 21.01
C LEU A 1059 -8.45 -23.06 20.75
N VAL A 1060 -8.18 -22.06 21.60
CA VAL A 1060 -6.99 -21.19 21.49
C VAL A 1060 -5.71 -22.01 21.58
N LEU A 1061 -5.56 -22.84 22.62
CA LEU A 1061 -4.37 -23.66 22.82
C LEU A 1061 -4.20 -24.70 21.70
N ALA A 1062 -5.27 -25.36 21.29
CA ALA A 1062 -5.25 -26.26 20.14
C ALA A 1062 -4.83 -25.51 18.86
N THR A 1063 -5.33 -24.29 18.63
CA THR A 1063 -4.97 -23.47 17.47
C THR A 1063 -3.50 -23.09 17.50
N VAL A 1064 -2.98 -22.65 18.65
CA VAL A 1064 -1.56 -22.30 18.83
C VAL A 1064 -0.66 -23.51 18.59
N LEU A 1065 -0.99 -24.67 19.15
CA LEU A 1065 -0.23 -25.90 18.96
C LEU A 1065 -0.30 -26.40 17.52
N THR A 1066 -1.50 -26.47 16.94
CA THR A 1066 -1.71 -26.95 15.58
C THR A 1066 -1.06 -26.03 14.54
N LEU A 1067 -1.37 -24.73 14.55
CA LEU A 1067 -0.80 -23.79 13.59
C LEU A 1067 0.69 -23.54 13.83
N GLY A 1068 1.13 -23.47 15.11
CA GLY A 1068 2.54 -23.31 15.47
C GLY A 1068 3.39 -24.51 15.07
N GLY A 1069 2.87 -25.73 15.24
CA GLY A 1069 3.51 -26.96 14.76
C GLY A 1069 3.61 -27.02 13.24
N ILE A 1070 2.57 -26.62 12.51
CA ILE A 1070 2.62 -26.56 11.04
C ILE A 1070 3.61 -25.48 10.57
N ALA A 1071 3.65 -24.32 11.22
CA ALA A 1071 4.63 -23.27 10.92
C ALA A 1071 6.08 -23.75 11.17
N LEU A 1072 6.32 -24.55 12.22
CA LEU A 1072 7.62 -25.20 12.48
C LEU A 1072 8.00 -26.20 11.39
N PHE A 1073 7.04 -26.99 10.90
CA PHE A 1073 7.25 -27.92 9.79
C PHE A 1073 7.64 -27.19 8.50
N LEU A 1074 6.92 -26.12 8.15
CA LEU A 1074 7.14 -25.37 6.91
C LEU A 1074 8.47 -24.62 6.88
N ARG A 1075 9.07 -24.31 8.04
CA ARG A 1075 10.43 -23.72 8.14
C ARG A 1075 11.54 -24.65 7.66
N GLN A 1076 11.29 -25.94 7.46
CA GLN A 1076 12.31 -26.86 7.00
C GLN A 1076 12.57 -26.77 5.49
N GLN A 1077 11.54 -26.54 4.66
CA GLN A 1077 11.69 -26.78 3.23
C GLN A 1077 12.84 -25.93 2.65
N PRO A 1078 13.88 -26.56 2.04
CA PRO A 1078 14.93 -25.81 1.40
C PRO A 1078 14.29 -24.94 0.33
N ARG A 1079 14.71 -23.68 0.24
CA ARG A 1079 14.44 -22.87 -0.95
C ARG A 1079 15.17 -23.54 -2.10
N ALA A 1080 14.44 -24.34 -2.89
CA ALA A 1080 14.83 -24.69 -4.24
C ALA A 1080 14.88 -23.43 -5.09
#